data_AF-A0A535JJF3-F1
#
_entry.id   AF-A0A535JJF3-F1
#
_cell.length_a   1.000
_cell.length_b   1.000
_cell.length_c   1.000
_cell.angle_alpha   90.00
_cell.angle_beta   90.00
_cell.angle_gamma   90.00
#
_symmetry.space_group_name_H-M   'P 1'
#
loop_
_entity.id
_entity.type
_entity.pdbx_description
1 polymer ?
#
loop_
_entity_poly.entity_id
_entity_poly.type
_entity_poly.pdbx_seq_one_letter_code
_entity_poly.pdbx_strand_id
1 'polypeptide(L)'
;MNALRRKLKKTIPLGTALAVLGMLLVPGVPASAAATGALMKSAGHVAVTNLGSRPGRATRLPHLAAPHLVRDPAAHRLAKERAAASHGPGPFAPAGQLGPHASLFNNLNQPGLSVFDEGFCCVPPDPTGAVGPNHYVQMVNSLIGVYSKSNLSLLSSMDTAAFTAAPSGLTLSDPQIEWDFQANRWFYLAVAFATGNNFLVFGWSKTSDPSDLTNGWCRYGAGTGSSLNDFPKLGHDDNFLLFGSNVYDDANSKFTFVTANIWAYPKPALGDSSCPAPAVAYYFADATHLLLNADGTSADTPVPANTTASSIGGYIVAAHSPLTAPAGPRNRVMVWHMTKQAGLPALAADGDITVNAFDVPADAPQPNPLDTLDAQLTQAVARFDPDAGALAVWTQHTIGSAGGRSVVRWYELLPGSLTARQQGEVASATDFVFNGAISPSINGNDAVLEYNRASSTLTPTIGAQSRQGSTPLGTMDAGEVLLGSSTDVDQDFSCSPPYGPPCRWGDYSGATPDPLNAGVVWGSNMVNGQSIFGFPQWTTQNFAISTGGTVSPNFSLSASPPSQTVTAGAGTSYSVTITPTGGFADPVTLSLSGLPSAASGSFNPNPAISASTLSVGTDPSTPAGTYPLTITGTSGSLSHTTSATLVVNAANPPDFSLSVSPPSQTVTAGAGTSYTVTITPTGGFTDPVTLSLAGLPRGASGSFNPNPAGGSSTLTVGTDTSAPAGTYSLTVTGTAGSLTHTASATLVINVPPDFTLGASPASRTVGPGATATSYSVTINPTGGFSGPVTLDLAGLPVGAAGSFSPNPATTASTLNVTIDSTTPSGRYTLTISGTSGSLNHTTTALLVVSDFAVSASPTSSTIAAGARTTYVVTIQSFNGFNGSVTLSVSGLPPRATAVFNPNPASSSSTLTIQTKHGRTPAGTYSLVISGTSGGFTRTTTVTLVIT
;
A
#
# COMPACT_ATOMS: atom_id res chain seq x y z
N MET A 1 -49.16 46.02 28.40
CA MET A 1 -49.93 46.08 29.66
C MET A 1 -48.96 45.88 30.82
N ASN A 2 -48.89 46.87 31.72
CA ASN A 2 -48.44 46.91 33.14
C ASN A 2 -47.26 46.02 33.61
N ALA A 3 -46.29 46.44 34.44
CA ALA A 3 -45.85 47.71 35.03
C ALA A 3 -44.57 47.39 35.85
N LEU A 4 -43.62 48.33 35.92
CA LEU A 4 -42.86 48.83 37.10
C LEU A 4 -42.55 47.89 38.30
N ARG A 5 -41.47 47.99 39.10
CA ARG A 5 -40.18 48.72 39.19
C ARG A 5 -39.60 48.37 40.59
N ARG A 6 -38.25 48.38 40.73
CA ARG A 6 -37.44 48.91 41.85
C ARG A 6 -37.19 48.13 43.17
N LYS A 7 -35.89 47.80 43.33
CA LYS A 7 -34.86 48.34 44.29
C LYS A 7 -34.69 47.80 45.73
N LEU A 8 -33.48 47.23 45.91
CA LEU A 8 -32.39 47.55 46.88
C LEU A 8 -32.30 46.93 48.30
N LYS A 9 -31.05 46.46 48.56
CA LYS A 9 -30.20 46.50 49.78
C LYS A 9 -30.19 45.30 50.75
N LYS A 10 -29.04 44.62 50.80
CA LYS A 10 -28.15 44.43 51.99
C LYS A 10 -26.90 43.62 51.55
N THR A 11 -25.72 44.25 51.45
CA THR A 11 -24.60 44.32 52.41
C THR A 11 -23.58 43.16 52.28
N ILE A 12 -22.35 43.53 51.90
CA ILE A 12 -21.07 42.78 51.75
C ILE A 12 -20.40 42.63 53.15
N PRO A 13 -19.61 41.59 53.49
CA PRO A 13 -18.15 41.61 53.25
C PRO A 13 -17.46 40.32 52.78
N LEU A 14 -16.59 40.55 51.78
CA LEU A 14 -15.21 40.10 51.58
C LEU A 14 -14.82 38.62 51.77
N GLY A 15 -14.47 38.01 50.63
CA GLY A 15 -13.48 36.94 50.51
C GLY A 15 -12.89 36.99 49.09
N THR A 16 -11.71 37.56 48.97
CA THR A 16 -10.93 37.83 47.75
C THR A 16 -10.45 36.56 47.03
N ALA A 17 -10.68 36.48 45.71
CA ALA A 17 -9.80 35.78 44.77
C ALA A 17 -9.94 36.44 43.38
N LEU A 18 -8.91 37.17 42.98
CA LEU A 18 -8.79 37.86 41.69
C LEU A 18 -8.52 36.81 40.60
N ALA A 19 -9.45 36.64 39.66
CA ALA A 19 -9.19 35.99 38.39
C ALA A 19 -9.02 37.09 37.33
N VAL A 20 -7.81 37.21 36.79
CA VAL A 20 -7.47 38.08 35.67
C VAL A 20 -8.08 37.47 34.41
N LEU A 21 -9.18 38.04 33.93
CA LEU A 21 -9.73 37.76 32.60
C LEU A 21 -9.05 38.70 31.62
N GLY A 22 -8.02 38.22 30.92
CA GLY A 22 -7.41 38.92 29.80
C GLY A 22 -8.40 38.97 28.63
N MET A 23 -8.91 40.16 28.33
CA MET A 23 -9.60 40.46 27.07
C MET A 23 -8.61 40.29 25.91
N LEU A 24 -8.75 39.22 25.12
CA LEU A 24 -8.34 39.24 23.73
C LEU A 24 -9.42 39.99 22.94
N LEU A 25 -9.22 41.30 22.76
CA LEU A 25 -9.89 42.08 21.74
C LEU A 25 -9.22 41.74 20.40
N VAL A 26 -9.76 40.76 19.70
CA VAL A 26 -9.57 40.65 18.25
C VAL A 26 -10.46 41.74 17.63
N PRO A 27 -9.95 42.64 16.78
CA PRO A 27 -10.82 43.57 16.06
C PRO A 27 -11.63 42.73 15.07
N GLY A 28 -12.93 42.58 15.33
CA GLY A 28 -13.85 42.07 14.34
C GLY A 28 -13.92 43.06 13.19
N VAL A 29 -13.49 42.63 12.00
CA VAL A 29 -13.72 43.35 10.74
C VAL A 29 -15.24 43.52 10.61
N PRO A 30 -15.78 44.74 10.46
CA PRO A 30 -17.20 44.92 10.25
C PRO A 30 -17.57 44.34 8.88
N ALA A 31 -18.62 43.52 8.84
CA ALA A 31 -19.22 43.06 7.60
C ALA A 31 -19.68 44.29 6.80
N SER A 32 -18.97 44.63 5.72
CA SER A 32 -19.43 45.65 4.79
C SER A 32 -20.73 45.13 4.17
N ALA A 33 -21.82 45.87 4.31
CA ALA A 33 -23.11 45.50 3.73
C ALA A 33 -22.95 45.45 2.20
N ALA A 34 -23.02 44.25 1.62
CA ALA A 34 -23.00 44.06 0.17
C ALA A 34 -24.22 44.75 -0.46
N ALA A 35 -24.00 45.47 -1.56
CA ALA A 35 -25.07 45.98 -2.40
C ALA A 35 -25.94 44.79 -2.86
N THR A 36 -27.25 44.85 -2.64
CA THR A 36 -28.16 43.75 -2.97
C THR A 36 -28.46 43.74 -4.47
N GLY A 37 -27.53 43.18 -5.26
CA GLY A 37 -27.75 42.83 -6.66
C GLY A 37 -28.87 41.78 -6.83
N ALA A 38 -29.41 41.67 -8.05
CA ALA A 38 -30.38 40.62 -8.36
C ALA A 38 -29.70 39.24 -8.25
N LEU A 39 -30.28 38.33 -7.45
CA LEU A 39 -29.77 36.97 -7.30
C LEU A 39 -30.10 36.14 -8.54
N MET A 40 -29.06 35.66 -9.20
CA MET A 40 -29.14 34.70 -10.29
C MET A 40 -29.02 33.28 -9.72
N LYS A 41 -29.96 32.42 -10.09
CA LYS A 41 -29.87 30.99 -9.82
C LYS A 41 -28.86 30.36 -10.80
N SER A 42 -28.27 29.24 -10.40
CA SER A 42 -27.43 28.45 -11.31
C SER A 42 -28.24 28.07 -12.56
N ALA A 43 -27.63 28.22 -13.75
CA ALA A 43 -28.17 27.71 -15.00
C ALA A 43 -28.26 26.17 -14.98
N GLY A 44 -27.31 25.54 -14.29
CA GLY A 44 -27.35 24.12 -14.02
C GLY A 44 -26.21 23.67 -13.11
N HIS A 45 -26.01 22.36 -13.07
CA HIS A 45 -24.99 21.75 -12.23
C HIS A 45 -24.49 20.44 -12.84
N VAL A 46 -23.25 20.07 -12.53
CA VAL A 46 -22.61 18.85 -13.02
C VAL A 46 -22.01 18.05 -11.89
N ALA A 47 -22.15 16.73 -11.98
CA ALA A 47 -21.46 15.82 -11.07
C ALA A 47 -19.95 15.91 -11.32
N VAL A 48 -19.19 16.16 -10.27
CA VAL A 48 -17.73 16.12 -10.34
C VAL A 48 -17.29 14.66 -10.28
N THR A 49 -16.15 14.33 -10.88
CA THR A 49 -15.56 13.00 -10.80
C THR A 49 -14.22 13.08 -10.08
N ASN A 50 -13.97 12.21 -9.10
CA ASN A 50 -12.63 12.06 -8.52
C ASN A 50 -11.74 11.30 -9.51
N LEU A 51 -10.65 11.93 -9.94
CA LEU A 51 -9.74 11.40 -10.96
C LEU A 51 -8.64 10.50 -10.38
N GLY A 52 -8.50 10.47 -9.05
CA GLY A 52 -7.51 9.65 -8.34
C GLY A 52 -6.07 10.10 -8.58
N SER A 53 -5.14 9.14 -8.60
CA SER A 53 -3.74 9.37 -8.97
C SER A 53 -3.40 8.50 -10.18
N ARG A 54 -2.70 9.06 -11.18
CA ARG A 54 -2.25 8.30 -12.36
C ARG A 54 -0.74 8.50 -12.56
N PRO A 55 0.10 7.46 -12.33
CA PRO A 55 1.51 7.52 -12.64
C PRO A 55 1.69 7.24 -14.13
N GLY A 56 1.68 8.27 -14.97
CA GLY A 56 1.93 8.11 -16.41
C GLY A 56 2.04 9.44 -17.13
N ARG A 57 3.06 9.59 -17.97
CA ARG A 57 3.22 10.74 -18.86
C ARG A 57 2.17 10.65 -19.96
N ALA A 58 1.42 11.73 -20.21
CA ALA A 58 0.55 11.78 -21.37
C ALA A 58 1.40 11.69 -22.66
N THR A 59 0.87 11.04 -23.70
CA THR A 59 1.45 11.11 -25.05
C THR A 59 1.32 12.53 -25.56
N ARG A 60 2.43 13.26 -25.57
CA ARG A 60 2.51 14.62 -26.10
C ARG A 60 2.60 14.54 -27.62
N LEU A 61 1.75 15.29 -28.32
CA LEU A 61 1.99 15.57 -29.72
C LEU A 61 3.09 16.64 -29.78
N PRO A 62 4.24 16.39 -30.42
CA PRO A 62 5.23 17.42 -30.64
C PRO A 62 4.63 18.48 -31.58
N HIS A 63 4.98 19.77 -31.37
CA HIS A 63 4.58 20.90 -32.23
C HIS A 63 3.11 21.30 -32.15
N LEU A 64 2.61 21.66 -30.96
CA LEU A 64 1.27 22.23 -30.82
C LEU A 64 1.37 23.67 -30.28
N ALA A 65 0.75 24.60 -30.98
CA ALA A 65 0.36 25.88 -30.37
C ALA A 65 -1.10 25.75 -29.96
N ALA A 66 -1.42 26.16 -28.73
CA ALA A 66 -2.81 26.21 -28.28
C ALA A 66 -3.58 27.19 -29.19
N PRO A 67 -4.77 26.82 -29.69
CA PRO A 67 -5.55 27.72 -30.54
C PRO A 67 -5.92 28.98 -29.75
N HIS A 68 -5.60 30.16 -30.28
CA HIS A 68 -6.07 31.42 -29.71
C HIS A 68 -7.55 31.58 -30.01
N LEU A 69 -8.39 31.42 -28.99
CA LEU A 69 -9.82 31.65 -29.14
C LEU A 69 -10.17 33.05 -28.64
N VAL A 70 -10.64 33.87 -29.57
CA VAL A 70 -11.23 35.18 -29.29
C VAL A 70 -12.71 35.15 -29.63
N ARG A 71 -13.49 35.88 -28.85
CA ARG A 71 -14.95 35.93 -28.96
C ARG A 71 -15.47 36.17 -30.39
N ASP A 72 -14.87 37.15 -31.07
CA ASP A 72 -15.16 37.47 -32.48
C ASP A 72 -13.83 37.74 -33.21
N PRO A 73 -13.29 36.75 -33.94
CA PRO A 73 -12.02 36.90 -34.64
C PRO A 73 -12.00 38.02 -35.69
N ALA A 74 -13.15 38.33 -36.31
CA ALA A 74 -13.24 39.38 -37.30
C ALA A 74 -13.23 40.76 -36.64
N ALA A 75 -14.01 40.95 -35.58
CA ALA A 75 -14.01 42.18 -34.80
C ALA A 75 -12.65 42.42 -34.12
N HIS A 76 -12.02 41.36 -33.61
CA HIS A 76 -10.69 41.42 -33.00
C HIS A 76 -9.63 41.89 -33.99
N ARG A 77 -9.55 41.27 -35.18
CA ARG A 77 -8.63 41.70 -36.24
C ARG A 77 -8.85 43.15 -36.64
N LEU A 78 -10.11 43.58 -36.83
CA LEU A 78 -10.41 44.98 -37.14
C LEU A 78 -10.03 45.93 -36.00
N ALA A 79 -10.14 45.51 -34.74
CA ALA A 79 -9.73 46.31 -33.59
C ALA A 79 -8.20 46.46 -33.51
N LYS A 80 -7.45 45.37 -33.73
CA LYS A 80 -5.98 45.38 -33.87
C LYS A 80 -5.53 46.30 -35.01
N GLU A 81 -6.16 46.22 -36.18
CA GLU A 81 -5.89 47.10 -37.33
C GLU A 81 -6.17 48.59 -37.00
N ARG A 82 -7.26 48.89 -36.29
CA ARG A 82 -7.58 50.27 -35.84
C ARG A 82 -6.54 50.78 -34.84
N ALA A 83 -6.16 49.97 -33.87
CA ALA A 83 -5.15 50.33 -32.89
C ALA A 83 -3.80 50.62 -33.58
N ALA A 84 -3.39 49.76 -34.52
CA ALA A 84 -2.20 49.97 -35.33
C ALA A 84 -2.26 51.22 -36.23
N ALA A 85 -3.43 51.73 -36.58
CA ALA A 85 -3.56 52.97 -37.36
C ALA A 85 -3.40 54.25 -36.50
N SER A 86 -3.53 54.14 -35.16
CA SER A 86 -3.61 55.29 -34.25
C SER A 86 -2.25 55.85 -33.78
N HIS A 87 -1.17 55.62 -34.53
CA HIS A 87 0.20 56.03 -34.16
C HIS A 87 0.37 57.55 -34.06
N GLY A 88 0.48 58.06 -32.83
CA GLY A 88 0.83 59.45 -32.54
C GLY A 88 1.71 59.55 -31.29
N PRO A 89 2.53 60.61 -31.14
CA PRO A 89 3.24 60.87 -29.90
C PRO A 89 2.21 61.20 -28.82
N GLY A 90 1.86 60.21 -27.99
CA GLY A 90 1.03 60.43 -26.81
C GLY A 90 1.73 61.36 -25.82
N PRO A 91 0.97 62.08 -24.96
CA PRO A 91 1.56 62.91 -23.92
C PRO A 91 2.25 62.02 -22.88
N PHE A 92 3.58 62.08 -22.81
CA PHE A 92 4.37 61.44 -21.76
C PHE A 92 4.79 62.49 -20.74
N ALA A 93 4.41 62.30 -19.48
CA ALA A 93 5.09 62.94 -18.37
C ALA A 93 6.33 62.08 -18.03
N PRO A 94 7.56 62.59 -18.14
CA PRO A 94 8.72 61.85 -17.68
C PRO A 94 8.63 61.67 -16.16
N ALA A 95 8.57 60.43 -15.68
CA ALA A 95 8.88 60.15 -14.29
C ALA A 95 10.34 60.55 -14.05
N GLY A 96 10.59 61.39 -13.04
CA GLY A 96 11.94 61.80 -12.68
C GLY A 96 12.81 60.58 -12.39
N GLN A 97 14.10 60.66 -12.74
CA GLN A 97 15.12 59.65 -12.38
C GLN A 97 15.32 59.63 -10.86
N LEU A 98 14.44 58.91 -10.16
CA LEU A 98 14.70 58.35 -8.84
C LEU A 98 14.89 56.84 -9.04
N GLY A 99 15.77 56.22 -8.26
CA GLY A 99 15.94 54.77 -8.29
C GLY A 99 14.62 54.04 -7.97
N PRO A 100 14.44 52.79 -8.41
CA PRO A 100 13.18 52.08 -8.20
C PRO A 100 12.89 51.94 -6.70
N HIS A 101 11.68 52.30 -6.29
CA HIS A 101 11.19 52.01 -4.94
C HIS A 101 10.91 50.52 -4.74
N ALA A 102 10.52 49.83 -5.83
CA ALA A 102 10.50 48.39 -5.89
C ALA A 102 11.93 47.84 -5.85
N SER A 103 12.14 46.72 -5.16
CA SER A 103 13.43 46.02 -5.17
C SER A 103 13.25 44.51 -5.05
N LEU A 104 14.25 43.75 -5.48
CA LEU A 104 14.25 42.30 -5.30
C LEU A 104 14.23 41.96 -3.81
N PHE A 105 13.26 41.15 -3.40
CA PHE A 105 13.20 40.61 -2.05
C PHE A 105 14.26 39.50 -1.92
N ASN A 106 15.27 39.69 -1.06
CA ASN A 106 16.34 38.71 -0.79
C ASN A 106 17.06 38.17 -2.04
N ASN A 107 17.19 38.99 -3.10
CA ASN A 107 17.76 38.57 -4.39
C ASN A 107 17.02 37.38 -5.04
N LEU A 108 15.73 37.20 -4.72
CA LEU A 108 14.89 36.15 -5.30
C LEU A 108 14.45 36.57 -6.70
N ASN A 109 15.25 36.15 -7.68
CA ASN A 109 14.96 36.28 -9.10
C ASN A 109 15.72 35.17 -9.83
N GLN A 110 15.02 34.12 -10.27
CA GLN A 110 15.63 32.94 -10.88
C GLN A 110 14.81 32.44 -12.08
N PRO A 111 15.47 31.82 -13.09
CA PRO A 111 14.76 31.07 -14.12
C PRO A 111 13.86 30.01 -13.50
N GLY A 112 12.63 29.92 -14.00
CA GLY A 112 11.64 28.90 -13.65
C GLY A 112 11.67 27.72 -14.62
N LEU A 113 10.49 27.20 -14.94
CA LEU A 113 10.30 26.17 -15.97
C LEU A 113 10.64 26.70 -17.37
N SER A 114 11.17 25.84 -18.22
CA SER A 114 11.56 26.13 -19.60
C SER A 114 10.97 25.14 -20.59
N VAL A 115 11.00 25.53 -21.86
CA VAL A 115 10.58 24.65 -22.95
C VAL A 115 11.43 23.35 -23.05
N PHE A 116 12.69 23.39 -22.57
CA PHE A 116 13.56 22.22 -22.55
C PHE A 116 13.03 21.15 -21.59
N ASP A 117 12.45 21.58 -20.47
CA ASP A 117 11.90 20.69 -19.45
C ASP A 117 10.68 19.90 -19.96
N GLU A 118 9.95 20.46 -20.93
CA GLU A 118 8.78 19.84 -21.54
C GLU A 118 9.06 19.13 -22.88
N GLY A 119 10.27 19.24 -23.42
CA GLY A 119 10.67 18.62 -24.68
C GLY A 119 10.21 19.37 -25.93
N PHE A 120 10.26 20.72 -25.91
CA PHE A 120 10.04 21.59 -27.08
C PHE A 120 8.61 21.59 -27.65
N CYS A 121 7.57 21.29 -26.85
CA CYS A 121 6.24 21.05 -27.42
C CYS A 121 5.38 22.30 -27.57
N CYS A 122 5.31 23.15 -26.56
CA CYS A 122 4.08 23.88 -26.32
C CYS A 122 4.37 25.37 -26.19
N VAL A 123 3.68 26.17 -27.00
CA VAL A 123 3.78 27.63 -26.99
C VAL A 123 2.37 28.23 -27.04
N PRO A 124 2.10 29.29 -26.27
CA PRO A 124 2.93 29.85 -25.20
C PRO A 124 2.98 28.94 -23.94
N PRO A 125 3.87 29.22 -22.97
CA PRO A 125 3.91 28.48 -21.70
C PRO A 125 2.76 28.80 -20.75
N ASP A 126 2.20 30.01 -20.83
CA ASP A 126 1.13 30.50 -19.94
C ASP A 126 1.45 30.33 -18.45
N PRO A 127 2.50 31.02 -17.95
CA PRO A 127 2.94 30.85 -16.58
C PRO A 127 1.95 31.43 -15.58
N THR A 128 1.58 30.62 -14.59
CA THR A 128 0.95 31.07 -13.36
C THR A 128 1.79 30.66 -12.16
N GLY A 129 1.61 31.37 -11.04
CA GLY A 129 2.36 31.06 -9.84
C GLY A 129 1.74 31.61 -8.57
N ALA A 130 1.94 30.88 -7.48
CA ALA A 130 1.47 31.25 -6.16
C ALA A 130 2.53 30.96 -5.09
N VAL A 131 2.52 31.73 -4.00
CA VAL A 131 3.46 31.61 -2.89
C VAL A 131 2.71 31.23 -1.62
N GLY A 132 3.23 30.22 -0.94
CA GLY A 132 2.76 29.79 0.37
C GLY A 132 3.75 30.20 1.48
N PRO A 133 3.60 29.64 2.69
CA PRO A 133 4.51 29.90 3.80
C PRO A 133 5.95 29.47 3.49
N ASN A 134 6.12 28.31 2.84
CA ASN A 134 7.43 27.64 2.66
C ASN A 134 7.80 27.36 1.20
N HIS A 135 6.85 27.44 0.27
CA HIS A 135 7.05 27.04 -1.12
C HIS A 135 6.50 28.09 -2.09
N TYR A 136 7.06 28.11 -3.29
CA TYR A 136 6.50 28.78 -4.45
C TYR A 136 6.10 27.70 -5.48
N VAL A 137 4.88 27.73 -5.99
CA VAL A 137 4.40 26.76 -6.97
C VAL A 137 4.12 27.50 -8.27
N GLN A 138 4.72 27.02 -9.35
CA GLN A 138 4.53 27.52 -10.71
C GLN A 138 3.83 26.46 -11.55
N MET A 139 2.91 26.87 -12.41
CA MET A 139 2.37 26.03 -13.46
C MET A 139 2.57 26.70 -14.82
N VAL A 140 2.86 25.90 -15.82
CA VAL A 140 2.81 26.22 -17.26
C VAL A 140 1.99 25.13 -17.93
N ASN A 141 1.53 25.34 -19.15
CA ASN A 141 0.61 24.44 -19.86
C ASN A 141 0.95 22.95 -19.71
N SER A 142 2.24 22.59 -19.77
CA SER A 142 2.69 21.19 -19.72
C SER A 142 3.31 20.73 -18.40
N LEU A 143 3.60 21.62 -17.45
CA LEU A 143 4.39 21.31 -16.25
C LEU A 143 3.92 22.06 -15.01
N ILE A 144 3.98 21.40 -13.86
CA ILE A 144 3.94 22.01 -12.54
C ILE A 144 5.32 21.90 -11.88
N GLY A 145 5.80 22.99 -11.29
CA GLY A 145 7.06 23.06 -10.56
C GLY A 145 6.85 23.59 -9.15
N VAL A 146 7.42 22.90 -8.15
CA VAL A 146 7.45 23.34 -6.76
C VAL A 146 8.86 23.79 -6.42
N TYR A 147 8.99 25.01 -5.91
CA TYR A 147 10.25 25.66 -5.60
C TYR A 147 10.35 25.96 -4.12
N SER A 148 11.58 25.94 -3.61
CA SER A 148 11.89 26.45 -2.27
C SER A 148 11.67 27.97 -2.24
N LYS A 149 10.91 28.46 -1.26
CA LYS A 149 10.70 29.90 -1.08
C LYS A 149 11.98 30.64 -0.69
N SER A 150 12.97 29.97 -0.09
CA SER A 150 14.18 30.65 0.40
C SER A 150 15.13 31.08 -0.71
N ASN A 151 15.12 30.40 -1.85
CA ASN A 151 16.14 30.56 -2.89
C ASN A 151 15.66 30.24 -4.32
N LEU A 152 14.37 29.92 -4.52
CA LEU A 152 13.80 29.53 -5.81
C LEU A 152 14.46 28.29 -6.46
N SER A 153 15.07 27.39 -5.67
CA SER A 153 15.54 26.11 -6.20
C SER A 153 14.36 25.16 -6.44
N LEU A 154 14.30 24.51 -7.61
CA LEU A 154 13.28 23.51 -7.93
C LEU A 154 13.43 22.29 -7.00
N LEU A 155 12.33 21.90 -6.33
CA LEU A 155 12.24 20.78 -5.41
C LEU A 155 11.57 19.56 -6.04
N SER A 156 10.50 19.78 -6.80
CA SER A 156 9.78 18.73 -7.52
C SER A 156 9.10 19.29 -8.76
N SER A 157 8.96 18.47 -9.81
CA SER A 157 8.24 18.83 -11.03
C SER A 157 7.47 17.64 -11.58
N MET A 158 6.36 17.90 -12.28
CA MET A 158 5.53 16.88 -12.93
C MET A 158 4.84 17.42 -14.18
N ASP A 159 4.58 16.55 -15.15
CA ASP A 159 3.68 16.80 -16.27
C ASP A 159 2.28 17.18 -15.77
N THR A 160 1.68 18.26 -16.30
CA THR A 160 0.35 18.73 -15.85
C THR A 160 -0.77 17.72 -16.08
N ALA A 161 -0.74 16.95 -17.17
CA ALA A 161 -1.75 15.93 -17.41
C ALA A 161 -1.63 14.77 -16.41
N ALA A 162 -0.40 14.36 -16.08
CA ALA A 162 -0.13 13.40 -15.00
C ALA A 162 -0.55 13.96 -13.63
N PHE A 163 -0.19 15.22 -13.35
CA PHE A 163 -0.48 15.91 -12.10
C PHE A 163 -1.98 16.11 -11.89
N THR A 164 -2.75 16.41 -12.93
CA THR A 164 -4.20 16.59 -12.82
C THR A 164 -4.96 15.26 -12.90
N ALA A 165 -4.26 14.16 -13.21
CA ALA A 165 -4.84 12.85 -13.53
C ALA A 165 -5.92 12.92 -14.63
N ALA A 166 -5.72 13.81 -15.61
CA ALA A 166 -6.69 14.03 -16.67
C ALA A 166 -7.01 12.72 -17.43
N PRO A 167 -8.25 12.57 -17.94
CA PRO A 167 -8.60 11.47 -18.83
C PRO A 167 -7.62 11.33 -20.00
N SER A 168 -7.34 10.09 -20.41
CA SER A 168 -6.39 9.81 -21.50
C SER A 168 -6.92 10.37 -22.83
N GLY A 169 -6.04 11.01 -23.60
CA GLY A 169 -6.37 11.57 -24.91
C GLY A 169 -6.85 13.02 -24.90
N LEU A 170 -6.84 13.68 -23.72
CA LEU A 170 -7.11 15.11 -23.60
C LEU A 170 -5.80 15.92 -23.58
N THR A 171 -5.83 17.11 -24.17
CA THR A 171 -4.78 18.12 -24.06
C THR A 171 -5.08 19.02 -22.87
N LEU A 172 -4.06 19.41 -22.11
CA LEU A 172 -4.18 20.36 -21.00
C LEU A 172 -3.69 21.73 -21.45
N SER A 173 -4.36 22.77 -21.00
CA SER A 173 -3.94 24.16 -21.16
C SER A 173 -4.42 24.97 -19.97
N ASP A 174 -3.96 26.21 -19.89
CA ASP A 174 -4.49 27.28 -19.06
C ASP A 174 -4.50 26.94 -17.57
N PRO A 175 -3.34 26.54 -17.01
CA PRO A 175 -3.28 26.18 -15.60
C PRO A 175 -3.31 27.43 -14.72
N GLN A 176 -3.97 27.30 -13.59
CA GLN A 176 -4.04 28.26 -12.50
C GLN A 176 -3.59 27.57 -11.22
N ILE A 177 -2.86 28.29 -10.38
CA ILE A 177 -2.47 27.85 -9.04
C ILE A 177 -2.64 28.98 -8.04
N GLU A 178 -3.21 28.67 -6.88
CA GLU A 178 -3.43 29.62 -5.79
C GLU A 178 -3.09 29.02 -4.43
N TRP A 179 -2.70 29.90 -3.49
CA TRP A 179 -2.55 29.58 -2.08
C TRP A 179 -3.77 30.04 -1.29
N ASP A 180 -4.35 29.15 -0.49
CA ASP A 180 -5.42 29.47 0.45
C ASP A 180 -4.88 29.63 1.86
N PHE A 181 -4.79 30.89 2.30
CA PHE A 181 -4.27 31.24 3.63
C PHE A 181 -5.08 30.60 4.75
N GLN A 182 -6.40 30.46 4.60
CA GLN A 182 -7.25 29.96 5.66
C GLN A 182 -7.09 28.46 5.86
N ALA A 183 -7.18 27.70 4.77
CA ALA A 183 -7.11 26.25 4.86
C ALA A 183 -5.67 25.71 4.82
N ASN A 184 -4.68 26.59 4.66
CA ASN A 184 -3.25 26.26 4.65
C ASN A 184 -2.92 25.19 3.60
N ARG A 185 -3.38 25.41 2.36
CA ARG A 185 -3.22 24.48 1.23
C ARG A 185 -3.27 25.20 -0.11
N TRP A 186 -3.01 24.44 -1.16
CA TRP A 186 -2.94 24.91 -2.54
C TRP A 186 -4.19 24.50 -3.32
N PHE A 187 -4.63 25.33 -4.25
CA PHE A 187 -5.69 25.04 -5.22
C PHE A 187 -5.15 25.15 -6.64
N TYR A 188 -5.63 24.28 -7.53
CA TYR A 188 -5.34 24.38 -8.96
C TYR A 188 -6.61 24.29 -9.80
N LEU A 189 -6.55 24.83 -11.01
CA LEU A 189 -7.54 24.71 -12.08
C LEU A 189 -6.82 24.63 -13.42
N ALA A 190 -7.35 23.89 -14.39
CA ALA A 190 -6.92 23.89 -15.78
C ALA A 190 -8.06 23.41 -16.68
N VAL A 191 -7.93 23.61 -18.00
CA VAL A 191 -8.83 23.01 -18.99
C VAL A 191 -8.20 21.76 -19.56
N ALA A 192 -8.97 20.66 -19.65
CA ALA A 192 -8.59 19.45 -20.36
C ALA A 192 -9.57 19.22 -21.51
N PHE A 193 -9.08 19.14 -22.75
CA PHE A 193 -9.94 19.18 -23.92
C PHE A 193 -9.56 18.21 -25.04
N ALA A 194 -10.60 17.76 -25.74
CA ALA A 194 -10.59 17.11 -27.03
C ALA A 194 -11.98 17.32 -27.64
N THR A 195 -12.11 17.34 -28.97
CA THR A 195 -13.38 17.61 -29.65
C THR A 195 -14.52 16.73 -29.10
N GLY A 196 -15.57 17.36 -28.59
CA GLY A 196 -16.74 16.73 -27.98
C GLY A 196 -16.55 16.21 -26.55
N ASN A 197 -15.36 16.40 -25.96
CA ASN A 197 -14.97 15.81 -24.68
C ASN A 197 -14.09 16.76 -23.87
N ASN A 198 -14.70 17.78 -23.28
CA ASN A 198 -14.04 18.82 -22.49
C ASN A 198 -14.29 18.66 -20.99
N PHE A 199 -13.33 19.13 -20.18
CA PHE A 199 -13.39 19.17 -18.73
C PHE A 199 -12.76 20.44 -18.18
N LEU A 200 -13.34 20.95 -17.09
CA LEU A 200 -12.57 21.71 -16.11
C LEU A 200 -11.96 20.72 -15.12
N VAL A 201 -10.64 20.71 -15.01
CA VAL A 201 -9.92 19.88 -14.02
C VAL A 201 -9.39 20.78 -12.90
N PHE A 202 -9.62 20.38 -11.66
CA PHE A 202 -9.28 21.20 -10.50
C PHE A 202 -9.00 20.32 -9.30
N GLY A 203 -8.42 20.90 -8.26
CA GLY A 203 -8.10 20.14 -7.06
C GLY A 203 -7.40 20.95 -6.00
N TRP A 204 -6.96 20.24 -4.95
CA TRP A 204 -6.29 20.86 -3.81
C TRP A 204 -5.25 19.95 -3.19
N SER A 205 -4.24 20.54 -2.57
CA SER A 205 -3.25 19.79 -1.79
C SER A 205 -3.84 19.33 -0.47
N LYS A 206 -3.44 18.14 -0.01
CA LYS A 206 -3.85 17.56 1.28
C LYS A 206 -3.21 18.25 2.48
N THR A 207 -2.08 18.92 2.26
CA THR A 207 -1.31 19.65 3.29
C THR A 207 -0.77 20.96 2.71
N SER A 208 -0.11 21.77 3.53
CA SER A 208 0.61 22.97 3.10
C SER A 208 1.88 22.70 2.30
N ASP A 209 2.36 21.45 2.30
CA ASP A 209 3.51 21.02 1.51
C ASP A 209 3.03 20.45 0.17
N PRO A 210 3.28 21.16 -0.96
CA PRO A 210 2.81 20.74 -2.27
C PRO A 210 3.75 19.73 -2.96
N SER A 211 4.91 19.39 -2.36
CA SER A 211 6.00 18.68 -3.04
C SER A 211 5.69 17.23 -3.43
N ASP A 212 4.78 16.55 -2.73
CA ASP A 212 4.26 15.24 -3.16
C ASP A 212 3.23 15.40 -4.27
N LEU A 213 3.70 15.69 -5.48
CA LEU A 213 2.87 15.85 -6.67
C LEU A 213 2.14 14.57 -7.10
N THR A 214 2.48 13.40 -6.54
CA THR A 214 1.86 12.11 -6.90
C THR A 214 0.68 11.77 -5.99
N ASN A 215 0.87 11.83 -4.67
CA ASN A 215 -0.14 11.37 -3.70
C ASN A 215 -0.64 12.49 -2.77
N GLY A 216 -0.01 13.66 -2.78
CA GLY A 216 -0.31 14.79 -1.91
C GLY A 216 -1.50 15.64 -2.33
N TRP A 217 -2.22 15.29 -3.41
CA TRP A 217 -3.28 16.11 -4.00
C TRP A 217 -4.58 15.35 -4.21
N CYS A 218 -5.70 16.02 -3.99
CA CYS A 218 -7.03 15.59 -4.39
C CYS A 218 -7.34 16.15 -5.79
N ARG A 219 -7.83 15.32 -6.71
CA ARG A 219 -7.95 15.64 -8.13
C ARG A 219 -9.34 15.37 -8.64
N TYR A 220 -9.90 16.33 -9.34
CA TYR A 220 -11.28 16.30 -9.78
C TYR A 220 -11.44 16.80 -11.21
N GLY A 221 -12.48 16.31 -11.88
CA GLY A 221 -12.90 16.76 -13.20
C GLY A 221 -14.40 17.00 -13.27
N ALA A 222 -14.80 18.12 -13.85
CA ALA A 222 -16.17 18.44 -14.22
C ALA A 222 -16.29 18.38 -15.74
N GLY A 223 -17.03 17.40 -16.27
CA GLY A 223 -17.20 17.22 -17.71
C GLY A 223 -18.15 18.26 -18.31
N THR A 224 -17.75 18.90 -19.41
CA THR A 224 -18.49 19.97 -20.07
C THR A 224 -18.91 19.61 -21.51
N GLY A 225 -18.69 18.36 -21.94
CA GLY A 225 -19.12 17.89 -23.26
C GLY A 225 -18.46 18.69 -24.38
N SER A 226 -19.25 19.26 -25.29
CA SER A 226 -18.76 20.14 -26.37
C SER A 226 -18.52 21.60 -25.96
N SER A 227 -18.79 21.96 -24.71
CA SER A 227 -18.51 23.29 -24.20
C SER A 227 -17.07 23.37 -23.70
N LEU A 228 -16.19 23.89 -24.54
CA LEU A 228 -14.82 24.21 -24.15
C LEU A 228 -14.84 25.46 -23.26
N ASN A 229 -14.46 25.31 -21.99
CA ASN A 229 -14.33 26.42 -21.04
C ASN A 229 -12.89 26.92 -21.09
N ASP A 230 -12.62 27.73 -22.11
CA ASP A 230 -11.30 28.29 -22.39
C ASP A 230 -11.02 29.51 -21.51
N PHE A 231 -9.75 29.88 -21.42
CA PHE A 231 -9.26 30.96 -20.57
C PHE A 231 -9.73 30.90 -19.10
N PRO A 232 -9.73 29.71 -18.44
CA PRO A 232 -10.24 29.58 -17.08
C PRO A 232 -9.43 30.38 -16.06
N LYS A 233 -10.14 31.11 -15.19
CA LYS A 233 -9.57 31.87 -14.07
C LYS A 233 -10.02 31.27 -12.75
N LEU A 234 -9.07 31.07 -11.85
CA LEU A 234 -9.31 30.55 -10.50
C LEU A 234 -9.45 31.72 -9.52
N GLY A 235 -10.31 31.54 -8.54
CA GLY A 235 -10.35 32.33 -7.32
C GLY A 235 -11.11 31.56 -6.25
N HIS A 236 -11.21 32.12 -5.06
CA HIS A 236 -11.88 31.45 -3.96
C HIS A 236 -12.31 32.42 -2.87
N ASP A 237 -13.22 31.97 -2.00
CA ASP A 237 -13.61 32.65 -0.78
C ASP A 237 -13.68 31.66 0.40
N ASP A 238 -14.35 32.01 1.50
CA ASP A 238 -14.51 31.13 2.66
C ASP A 238 -15.38 29.89 2.38
N ASN A 239 -16.20 29.93 1.33
CA ASN A 239 -17.27 28.96 1.06
C ASN A 239 -17.06 28.16 -0.23
N PHE A 240 -16.43 28.73 -1.24
CA PHE A 240 -16.41 28.21 -2.60
C PHE A 240 -15.03 28.35 -3.25
N LEU A 241 -14.70 27.37 -4.08
CA LEU A 241 -13.78 27.55 -5.21
C LEU A 241 -14.61 28.12 -6.37
N LEU A 242 -14.08 29.15 -7.02
CA LEU A 242 -14.75 29.90 -8.07
C LEU A 242 -13.95 29.79 -9.36
N PHE A 243 -14.64 29.49 -10.46
CA PHE A 243 -14.01 29.43 -11.78
C PHE A 243 -14.72 30.41 -12.71
N GLY A 244 -13.96 31.26 -13.39
CA GLY A 244 -14.46 32.03 -14.52
C GLY A 244 -13.95 31.44 -15.82
N SER A 245 -14.71 31.51 -16.91
CA SER A 245 -14.28 30.99 -18.22
C SER A 245 -15.02 31.64 -19.38
N ASN A 246 -14.47 31.49 -20.58
CA ASN A 246 -15.15 31.78 -21.84
C ASN A 246 -15.56 30.46 -22.50
N VAL A 247 -16.85 30.32 -22.83
CA VAL A 247 -17.40 29.07 -23.36
C VAL A 247 -17.45 29.12 -24.87
N TYR A 248 -16.77 28.16 -25.50
CA TYR A 248 -16.77 27.94 -26.94
C TYR A 248 -17.40 26.60 -27.30
N ASP A 249 -18.17 26.56 -28.40
CA ASP A 249 -18.74 25.31 -28.93
C ASP A 249 -17.73 24.62 -29.86
N ASP A 250 -17.15 23.51 -29.38
CA ASP A 250 -16.15 22.74 -30.12
C ASP A 250 -16.75 21.75 -31.14
N ALA A 251 -18.07 21.54 -31.13
CA ALA A 251 -18.75 20.75 -32.17
C ALA A 251 -18.73 21.52 -33.50
N ASN A 252 -18.54 22.84 -33.42
CA ASN A 252 -18.28 23.71 -34.54
C ASN A 252 -16.77 23.83 -34.76
N SER A 253 -16.30 23.52 -35.97
CA SER A 253 -14.88 23.62 -36.33
C SER A 253 -14.28 25.04 -36.22
N LYS A 254 -15.12 26.06 -36.02
CA LYS A 254 -14.71 27.45 -35.78
C LYS A 254 -14.65 27.84 -34.30
N PHE A 255 -15.00 26.94 -33.36
CA PHE A 255 -15.04 27.23 -31.93
C PHE A 255 -15.82 28.52 -31.65
N THR A 256 -17.13 28.52 -31.95
CA THR A 256 -17.92 29.77 -31.83
C THR A 256 -18.15 30.11 -30.36
N PHE A 257 -17.92 31.36 -29.99
CA PHE A 257 -18.19 31.86 -28.63
C PHE A 257 -19.68 31.76 -28.32
N VAL A 258 -20.00 31.20 -27.16
CA VAL A 258 -21.35 31.00 -26.66
C VAL A 258 -21.69 32.04 -25.60
N THR A 259 -20.93 32.05 -24.51
CA THR A 259 -21.10 32.93 -23.36
C THR A 259 -19.84 32.91 -22.48
N ALA A 260 -19.62 33.92 -21.66
CA ALA A 260 -18.81 33.77 -20.46
C ALA A 260 -19.55 32.93 -19.40
N ASN A 261 -18.83 32.31 -18.46
CA ASN A 261 -19.42 31.50 -17.40
C ASN A 261 -18.71 31.71 -16.06
N ILE A 262 -19.48 31.56 -14.98
CA ILE A 262 -18.98 31.51 -13.61
C ILE A 262 -19.40 30.18 -13.04
N TRP A 263 -18.49 29.51 -12.36
CA TRP A 263 -18.69 28.25 -11.68
C TRP A 263 -18.44 28.39 -10.19
N ALA A 264 -19.15 27.60 -9.40
CA ALA A 264 -18.93 27.46 -7.97
C ALA A 264 -18.85 25.98 -7.58
N TYR A 265 -17.78 25.62 -6.87
CA TYR A 265 -17.63 24.34 -6.21
C TYR A 265 -17.50 24.55 -4.70
N PRO A 266 -18.21 23.78 -3.85
CA PRO A 266 -18.08 23.90 -2.40
C PRO A 266 -16.61 23.75 -1.96
N LYS A 267 -16.08 24.75 -1.26
CA LYS A 267 -14.70 24.70 -0.76
C LYS A 267 -14.58 23.55 0.24
N PRO A 268 -13.53 22.73 0.17
CA PRO A 268 -13.35 21.63 1.11
C PRO A 268 -13.18 22.15 2.55
N ALA A 269 -13.50 21.35 3.55
CA ALA A 269 -13.31 21.76 4.94
C ALA A 269 -11.82 21.99 5.28
N LEU A 270 -11.56 22.85 6.26
CA LEU A 270 -10.20 23.13 6.75
C LEU A 270 -9.55 21.84 7.28
N GLY A 271 -8.34 21.54 6.82
CA GLY A 271 -7.60 20.32 7.19
C GLY A 271 -8.10 19.02 6.53
N ASP A 272 -9.07 19.07 5.62
CA ASP A 272 -9.57 17.88 4.92
C ASP A 272 -8.54 17.33 3.94
N SER A 273 -8.06 16.11 4.24
CA SER A 273 -7.13 15.32 3.43
C SER A 273 -7.76 14.04 2.87
N SER A 274 -9.06 13.82 3.12
CA SER A 274 -9.78 12.58 2.78
C SER A 274 -10.15 12.45 1.30
N CYS A 275 -9.99 13.53 0.53
CA CYS A 275 -10.44 13.65 -0.86
C CYS A 275 -11.88 13.12 -1.04
N PRO A 276 -12.86 13.73 -0.35
CA PRO A 276 -14.21 13.20 -0.25
C PRO A 276 -14.84 12.96 -1.63
N ALA A 277 -15.80 12.04 -1.65
CA ALA A 277 -16.60 11.73 -2.83
C ALA A 277 -17.20 13.02 -3.45
N PRO A 278 -17.30 13.07 -4.78
CA PRO A 278 -17.45 14.33 -5.47
C PRO A 278 -18.74 15.07 -5.09
N ALA A 279 -18.59 16.35 -4.76
CA ALA A 279 -19.70 17.27 -4.71
C ALA A 279 -20.12 17.66 -6.14
N VAL A 280 -21.13 18.52 -6.22
CA VAL A 280 -21.64 19.04 -7.48
C VAL A 280 -21.01 20.41 -7.72
N ALA A 281 -20.54 20.66 -8.95
CA ALA A 281 -20.15 22.00 -9.39
C ALA A 281 -21.36 22.68 -10.07
N TYR A 282 -21.60 23.94 -9.73
CA TYR A 282 -22.70 24.74 -10.25
C TYR A 282 -22.16 25.73 -11.26
N TYR A 283 -22.87 25.93 -12.37
CA TYR A 283 -22.54 26.93 -13.38
C TYR A 283 -23.69 27.90 -13.58
N PHE A 284 -23.35 29.15 -13.91
CA PHE A 284 -24.29 30.26 -13.95
C PHE A 284 -24.62 30.73 -15.36
N ALA A 285 -23.99 30.15 -16.39
CA ALA A 285 -24.33 30.40 -17.77
C ALA A 285 -24.17 29.16 -18.66
N ASP A 286 -24.94 29.12 -19.74
CA ASP A 286 -24.87 28.14 -20.83
C ASP A 286 -25.44 28.74 -22.13
N ALA A 287 -25.60 27.93 -23.18
CA ALA A 287 -26.11 28.39 -24.48
C ALA A 287 -27.54 28.96 -24.44
N THR A 288 -28.30 28.72 -23.37
CA THR A 288 -29.68 29.20 -23.18
C THR A 288 -29.82 30.22 -22.05
N HIS A 289 -28.83 30.29 -21.15
CA HIS A 289 -28.75 31.23 -20.05
C HIS A 289 -27.44 32.01 -20.15
N LEU A 290 -27.43 33.13 -20.87
CA LEU A 290 -26.20 33.89 -21.09
C LEU A 290 -25.79 34.68 -19.84
N LEU A 291 -24.48 34.81 -19.61
CA LEU A 291 -23.95 35.74 -18.61
C LEU A 291 -23.94 37.16 -19.21
N LEU A 292 -24.56 38.10 -18.52
CA LEU A 292 -24.74 39.48 -18.99
C LEU A 292 -24.10 40.48 -18.03
N ASN A 293 -23.60 41.57 -18.59
CA ASN A 293 -23.23 42.79 -17.88
C ASN A 293 -24.48 43.55 -17.41
N ALA A 294 -24.30 44.56 -16.56
CA ALA A 294 -25.42 45.34 -16.04
C ALA A 294 -26.19 46.13 -17.11
N ASP A 295 -25.55 46.46 -18.24
CA ASP A 295 -26.17 47.12 -19.40
C ASP A 295 -26.90 46.13 -20.35
N GLY A 296 -26.91 44.84 -20.03
CA GLY A 296 -27.52 43.78 -20.83
C GLY A 296 -26.68 43.28 -21.99
N THR A 297 -25.48 43.83 -22.21
CA THR A 297 -24.51 43.23 -23.14
C THR A 297 -23.97 41.91 -22.57
N SER A 298 -23.52 41.01 -23.43
CA SER A 298 -22.98 39.73 -22.96
C SER A 298 -21.59 39.92 -22.34
N ALA A 299 -21.41 39.36 -21.14
CA ALA A 299 -20.17 39.39 -20.40
C ALA A 299 -19.05 38.61 -21.11
N ASP A 300 -17.82 38.92 -20.74
CA ASP A 300 -16.59 38.32 -21.28
C ASP A 300 -15.58 38.18 -20.14
N THR A 301 -14.90 37.05 -20.05
CA THR A 301 -13.77 36.81 -19.14
C THR A 301 -14.01 37.23 -17.69
N PRO A 302 -14.95 36.59 -16.98
CA PRO A 302 -15.11 36.79 -15.54
C PRO A 302 -13.86 36.27 -14.83
N VAL A 303 -13.27 37.11 -13.98
CA VAL A 303 -12.07 36.78 -13.20
C VAL A 303 -12.44 36.76 -11.73
N PRO A 304 -12.64 35.58 -11.12
CA PRO A 304 -12.80 35.46 -9.69
C PRO A 304 -11.54 35.96 -8.99
N ALA A 305 -11.70 36.72 -7.90
CA ALA A 305 -10.56 37.23 -7.16
C ALA A 305 -9.97 36.14 -6.25
N ASN A 306 -8.64 36.04 -6.24
CA ASN A 306 -7.91 35.32 -5.21
C ASN A 306 -8.09 36.05 -3.87
N THR A 307 -8.88 35.51 -2.95
CA THR A 307 -9.09 36.14 -1.65
C THR A 307 -7.97 35.77 -0.69
N THR A 308 -7.13 36.74 -0.36
CA THR A 308 -5.91 36.50 0.44
C THR A 308 -6.13 36.65 1.95
N ALA A 309 -7.39 36.71 2.38
CA ALA A 309 -7.85 36.83 3.75
C ALA A 309 -9.26 36.20 3.86
N SER A 310 -9.85 36.18 5.06
CA SER A 310 -11.25 35.72 5.21
C SER A 310 -12.21 36.66 4.51
N SER A 311 -13.04 36.11 3.63
CA SER A 311 -14.12 36.81 2.96
C SER A 311 -15.26 35.86 2.62
N ILE A 312 -16.49 36.31 2.85
CA ILE A 312 -17.71 35.54 2.58
C ILE A 312 -18.39 35.92 1.26
N GLY A 313 -17.82 36.86 0.50
CA GLY A 313 -18.46 37.45 -0.69
C GLY A 313 -17.59 37.33 -1.92
N GLY A 314 -17.03 36.15 -2.21
CA GLY A 314 -16.07 35.92 -3.30
C GLY A 314 -16.40 36.71 -4.56
N TYR A 315 -15.66 37.80 -4.78
CA TYR A 315 -15.93 38.76 -5.84
C TYR A 315 -15.38 38.27 -7.17
N ILE A 316 -16.12 38.54 -8.23
CA ILE A 316 -15.77 38.25 -9.62
C ILE A 316 -15.89 39.54 -10.40
N VAL A 317 -14.88 39.86 -11.21
CA VAL A 317 -14.85 41.08 -12.03
C VAL A 317 -14.68 40.75 -13.50
N ALA A 318 -15.31 41.51 -14.39
CA ALA A 318 -15.15 41.38 -15.84
C ALA A 318 -15.10 42.75 -16.50
N ALA A 319 -14.09 43.01 -17.33
CA ALA A 319 -14.10 44.20 -18.18
C ALA A 319 -15.15 44.02 -19.28
N HIS A 320 -15.91 45.08 -19.59
CA HIS A 320 -16.77 45.05 -20.77
C HIS A 320 -15.91 44.90 -22.02
N SER A 321 -16.24 43.92 -22.87
CA SER A 321 -15.42 43.58 -24.03
C SER A 321 -15.57 44.60 -25.18
N PRO A 322 -14.46 45.21 -25.66
CA PRO A 322 -14.50 46.08 -26.84
C PRO A 322 -14.91 45.36 -28.12
N LEU A 323 -14.91 44.02 -28.12
CA LEU A 323 -15.31 43.17 -29.24
C LEU A 323 -16.83 42.94 -29.30
N THR A 324 -17.56 43.24 -28.23
CA THR A 324 -19.02 43.09 -28.21
C THR A 324 -19.67 44.14 -29.11
N ALA A 325 -20.61 43.74 -29.96
CA ALA A 325 -21.28 44.65 -30.88
C ALA A 325 -22.13 45.73 -30.16
N PRO A 326 -22.08 47.01 -30.58
CA PRO A 326 -21.15 47.56 -31.56
C PRO A 326 -19.72 47.62 -31.00
N ALA A 327 -18.75 47.10 -31.76
CA ALA A 327 -17.36 47.02 -31.33
C ALA A 327 -16.74 48.41 -31.19
N GLY A 328 -15.90 48.60 -30.19
CA GLY A 328 -15.22 49.86 -29.88
C GLY A 328 -14.94 50.06 -28.38
N PRO A 329 -14.45 51.25 -28.00
CA PRO A 329 -13.99 51.52 -26.65
C PRO A 329 -15.05 51.29 -25.56
N ARG A 330 -14.62 50.75 -24.41
CA ARG A 330 -15.44 50.46 -23.22
C ARG A 330 -14.91 51.19 -22.00
N ASN A 331 -15.75 51.38 -20.98
CA ASN A 331 -15.39 52.14 -19.78
C ASN A 331 -16.05 51.60 -18.50
N ARG A 332 -16.36 50.30 -18.50
CA ARG A 332 -17.07 49.63 -17.41
C ARG A 332 -16.39 48.32 -17.04
N VAL A 333 -16.41 48.01 -15.75
CA VAL A 333 -16.05 46.71 -15.18
C VAL A 333 -17.24 46.19 -14.40
N MET A 334 -17.79 45.06 -14.82
CA MET A 334 -18.90 44.40 -14.16
C MET A 334 -18.41 43.66 -12.90
N VAL A 335 -19.23 43.66 -11.86
CA VAL A 335 -18.96 43.02 -10.57
C VAL A 335 -20.08 42.04 -10.23
N TRP A 336 -19.68 40.83 -9.83
CA TRP A 336 -20.55 39.88 -9.15
C TRP A 336 -19.92 39.44 -7.83
N HIS A 337 -20.73 38.87 -6.95
CA HIS A 337 -20.23 38.09 -5.83
C HIS A 337 -20.97 36.76 -5.69
N MET A 338 -20.24 35.74 -5.23
CA MET A 338 -20.83 34.48 -4.84
C MET A 338 -21.43 34.58 -3.44
N THR A 339 -22.63 34.04 -3.27
CA THR A 339 -23.33 33.94 -1.99
C THR A 339 -24.04 32.60 -1.85
N LYS A 340 -24.78 32.41 -0.76
CA LYS A 340 -25.61 31.23 -0.51
C LYS A 340 -27.08 31.61 -0.53
N GLN A 341 -27.88 30.91 -1.34
CA GLN A 341 -29.33 30.98 -1.31
C GLN A 341 -29.89 29.59 -0.98
N ALA A 342 -30.62 29.48 0.14
CA ALA A 342 -31.14 28.21 0.65
C ALA A 342 -30.07 27.09 0.79
N GLY A 343 -28.83 27.47 1.13
CA GLY A 343 -27.70 26.55 1.30
C GLY A 343 -26.96 26.16 0.02
N LEU A 344 -27.44 26.58 -1.15
CA LEU A 344 -26.80 26.35 -2.45
C LEU A 344 -26.06 27.61 -2.94
N PRO A 345 -25.05 27.48 -3.83
CA PRO A 345 -24.42 28.64 -4.45
C PRO A 345 -25.45 29.50 -5.21
N ALA A 346 -25.33 30.81 -5.06
CA ALA A 346 -26.11 31.80 -5.82
C ALA A 346 -25.20 32.96 -6.19
N LEU A 347 -25.37 33.48 -7.41
CA LEU A 347 -24.54 34.57 -7.94
C LEU A 347 -25.33 35.88 -7.87
N ALA A 348 -24.79 36.88 -7.18
CA ALA A 348 -25.37 38.22 -7.17
C ALA A 348 -24.71 39.08 -8.25
N ALA A 349 -25.52 39.67 -9.13
CA ALA A 349 -25.04 40.68 -10.08
C ALA A 349 -25.07 42.06 -9.42
N ASP A 350 -23.93 42.51 -8.91
CA ASP A 350 -23.83 43.74 -8.12
C ASP A 350 -23.95 44.98 -9.00
N GLY A 351 -23.28 44.99 -10.16
CA GLY A 351 -23.39 46.04 -11.15
C GLY A 351 -22.05 46.50 -11.73
N ASP A 352 -22.07 47.57 -12.51
CA ASP A 352 -20.89 48.11 -13.19
C ASP A 352 -20.18 49.20 -12.38
N ILE A 353 -18.85 49.10 -12.32
CA ILE A 353 -17.95 50.17 -11.92
C ILE A 353 -17.54 50.99 -13.14
N THR A 354 -17.65 52.31 -13.07
CA THR A 354 -17.12 53.22 -14.10
C THR A 354 -15.60 53.32 -14.00
N VAL A 355 -14.90 53.11 -15.11
CA VAL A 355 -13.45 53.27 -15.24
C VAL A 355 -13.10 54.17 -16.43
N ASN A 356 -11.82 54.50 -16.62
CA ASN A 356 -11.36 55.20 -17.82
C ASN A 356 -11.60 54.35 -19.07
N ALA A 357 -11.83 55.00 -20.22
CA ALA A 357 -12.07 54.30 -21.47
C ALA A 357 -10.86 53.46 -21.91
N PHE A 358 -11.11 52.26 -22.44
CA PHE A 358 -10.12 51.32 -22.94
C PHE A 358 -10.62 50.65 -24.24
N ASP A 359 -9.69 50.22 -25.08
CA ASP A 359 -9.95 49.47 -26.32
C ASP A 359 -8.82 48.44 -26.52
N VAL A 360 -8.96 47.56 -27.52
CA VAL A 360 -7.96 46.56 -27.90
C VAL A 360 -6.61 47.23 -28.23
N PRO A 361 -5.47 46.76 -27.68
CA PRO A 361 -4.15 47.31 -27.98
C PRO A 361 -3.63 46.91 -29.36
N ALA A 362 -2.66 47.65 -29.89
CA ALA A 362 -1.91 47.25 -31.08
C ALA A 362 -0.81 46.25 -30.74
N ASP A 363 -0.48 45.35 -31.67
CA ASP A 363 0.62 44.40 -31.56
C ASP A 363 1.98 45.11 -31.46
N ALA A 364 2.92 44.53 -30.71
CA ALA A 364 4.24 45.11 -30.53
C ALA A 364 5.09 44.89 -31.80
N PRO A 365 5.78 45.93 -32.29
CA PRO A 365 6.57 45.83 -33.50
C PRO A 365 7.84 45.02 -33.25
N GLN A 366 7.98 43.93 -33.99
CA GLN A 366 9.11 42.99 -34.03
C GLN A 366 9.18 42.47 -35.49
N PRO A 367 10.26 41.78 -35.93
CA PRO A 367 10.33 41.24 -37.30
C PRO A 367 9.08 40.44 -37.71
N ASN A 368 8.54 39.64 -36.79
CA ASN A 368 7.14 39.21 -36.78
C ASN A 368 6.45 39.95 -35.62
N PRO A 369 5.35 40.69 -35.83
CA PRO A 369 4.68 41.42 -34.75
C PRO A 369 4.27 40.49 -33.60
N LEU A 370 4.34 40.96 -32.36
CA LEU A 370 4.00 40.18 -31.17
C LEU A 370 2.62 40.57 -30.63
N ASP A 371 1.76 39.57 -30.37
CA ASP A 371 0.42 39.82 -29.82
C ASP A 371 0.50 40.39 -28.39
N THR A 372 -0.06 41.59 -28.20
CA THR A 372 -0.10 42.31 -26.92
C THR A 372 -1.42 42.10 -26.17
N LEU A 373 -2.20 41.08 -26.51
CA LEU A 373 -3.50 40.73 -25.91
C LEU A 373 -4.64 41.67 -26.36
N ASP A 374 -5.81 41.58 -25.71
CA ASP A 374 -7.09 42.06 -26.26
C ASP A 374 -8.03 42.73 -25.24
N ALA A 375 -7.46 43.41 -24.24
CA ALA A 375 -8.19 44.15 -23.19
C ALA A 375 -9.04 43.29 -22.23
N GLN A 376 -8.88 41.97 -22.24
CA GLN A 376 -9.42 41.08 -21.21
C GLN A 376 -8.65 41.22 -19.88
N LEU A 377 -9.36 41.12 -18.75
CA LEU A 377 -8.73 41.01 -17.43
C LEU A 377 -8.05 39.64 -17.32
N THR A 378 -6.80 39.59 -16.85
CA THR A 378 -6.05 38.32 -16.78
C THR A 378 -5.95 37.75 -15.38
N GLN A 379 -6.12 38.58 -14.34
CA GLN A 379 -5.92 38.22 -12.94
C GLN A 379 -6.62 39.22 -12.00
N ALA A 380 -7.17 38.73 -10.88
CA ALA A 380 -7.67 39.57 -9.78
C ALA A 380 -7.25 39.04 -8.40
N VAL A 381 -6.88 39.94 -7.49
CA VAL A 381 -6.53 39.62 -6.09
C VAL A 381 -7.33 40.49 -5.13
N ALA A 382 -8.02 39.88 -4.18
CA ALA A 382 -8.80 40.58 -3.16
C ALA A 382 -8.04 40.65 -1.83
N ARG A 383 -7.97 41.87 -1.25
CA ARG A 383 -7.37 42.14 0.06
C ARG A 383 -8.06 43.32 0.72
N PHE A 384 -8.27 43.26 2.04
CA PHE A 384 -8.78 44.40 2.79
C PHE A 384 -7.78 45.53 2.74
N ASP A 385 -8.20 46.69 2.27
CA ASP A 385 -7.37 47.88 2.26
C ASP A 385 -7.69 48.74 3.51
N PRO A 386 -6.71 48.95 4.40
CA PRO A 386 -6.91 49.70 5.65
C PRO A 386 -7.24 51.18 5.45
N ASP A 387 -6.78 51.79 4.35
CA ASP A 387 -6.98 53.20 4.05
C ASP A 387 -8.36 53.46 3.41
N ALA A 388 -8.92 52.47 2.69
CA ALA A 388 -10.32 52.51 2.24
C ALA A 388 -11.30 52.05 3.33
N GLY A 389 -10.83 51.22 4.27
CA GLY A 389 -11.70 50.56 5.25
C GLY A 389 -12.65 49.53 4.62
N ALA A 390 -12.26 48.95 3.47
CA ALA A 390 -13.10 48.05 2.69
C ALA A 390 -12.27 46.95 2.01
N LEU A 391 -12.93 45.87 1.60
CA LEU A 391 -12.32 44.85 0.74
C LEU A 391 -12.12 45.46 -0.66
N ALA A 392 -10.87 45.49 -1.11
CA ALA A 392 -10.50 45.95 -2.44
C ALA A 392 -10.15 44.76 -3.35
N VAL A 393 -10.48 44.89 -4.63
CA VAL A 393 -10.07 43.96 -5.70
C VAL A 393 -9.07 44.66 -6.59
N TRP A 394 -7.85 44.15 -6.60
CA TRP A 394 -6.78 44.59 -7.48
C TRP A 394 -6.80 43.74 -8.75
N THR A 395 -6.85 44.38 -9.91
CA THR A 395 -6.91 43.68 -11.22
C THR A 395 -6.26 44.56 -12.29
N GLN A 396 -5.86 43.94 -13.40
CA GLN A 396 -5.28 44.67 -14.53
C GLN A 396 -5.70 44.07 -15.88
N HIS A 397 -5.43 44.81 -16.95
CA HIS A 397 -5.43 44.31 -18.33
C HIS A 397 -4.50 45.12 -19.24
N THR A 398 -4.14 44.53 -20.38
CA THR A 398 -3.42 45.24 -21.44
C THR A 398 -4.39 45.93 -22.38
N ILE A 399 -4.25 47.24 -22.58
CA ILE A 399 -5.19 48.07 -23.35
C ILE A 399 -4.46 48.96 -24.35
N GLY A 400 -5.19 49.45 -25.35
CA GLY A 400 -4.73 50.51 -26.23
C GLY A 400 -4.64 51.85 -25.50
N SER A 401 -3.51 52.53 -25.63
CA SER A 401 -3.34 53.92 -25.20
C SER A 401 -3.77 54.91 -26.27
N ALA A 402 -4.01 56.17 -25.87
CA ALA A 402 -4.27 57.27 -26.80
C ALA A 402 -3.12 57.55 -27.79
N GLY A 403 -1.91 57.05 -27.52
CA GLY A 403 -0.75 57.15 -28.42
C GLY A 403 -0.58 55.97 -29.37
N GLY A 404 -1.52 55.02 -29.39
CA GLY A 404 -1.51 53.85 -30.27
C GLY A 404 -0.62 52.69 -29.84
N ARG A 405 0.05 52.79 -28.68
CA ARG A 405 0.82 51.67 -28.07
C ARG A 405 0.00 50.91 -27.04
N SER A 406 0.37 49.66 -26.75
CA SER A 406 -0.17 48.91 -25.62
C SER A 406 0.38 49.43 -24.30
N VAL A 407 -0.50 49.49 -23.29
CA VAL A 407 -0.16 49.82 -21.89
C VAL A 407 -0.84 48.82 -20.97
N VAL A 408 -0.31 48.65 -19.78
CA VAL A 408 -1.00 47.88 -18.73
C VAL A 408 -1.75 48.86 -17.82
N ARG A 409 -3.09 48.78 -17.83
CA ARG A 409 -3.94 49.53 -16.92
C ARG A 409 -4.31 48.66 -15.73
N TRP A 410 -4.13 49.20 -14.53
CA TRP A 410 -4.45 48.55 -13.27
C TRP A 410 -5.54 49.30 -12.52
N TYR A 411 -6.25 48.57 -11.67
CA TYR A 411 -7.36 49.07 -10.87
C TYR A 411 -7.24 48.60 -9.43
N GLU A 412 -7.62 49.47 -8.49
CA GLU A 412 -8.07 49.09 -7.15
C GLU A 412 -9.57 49.38 -7.09
N LEU A 413 -10.36 48.32 -7.20
CA LEU A 413 -11.82 48.39 -7.21
C LEU A 413 -12.36 48.18 -5.80
N LEU A 414 -13.45 48.88 -5.46
CA LEU A 414 -14.22 48.66 -4.24
C LEU A 414 -15.59 48.09 -4.64
N PRO A 415 -15.72 46.74 -4.72
CA PRO A 415 -16.96 46.09 -5.11
C PRO A 415 -18.17 46.49 -4.27
N GLY A 416 -18.00 46.61 -2.94
CA GLY A 416 -19.09 46.93 -2.02
C GLY A 416 -19.75 48.29 -2.26
N SER A 417 -19.04 49.26 -2.86
CA SER A 417 -19.56 50.58 -3.22
C SER A 417 -19.67 50.81 -4.73
N LEU A 418 -19.32 49.82 -5.55
CA LEU A 418 -19.28 49.91 -7.02
C LEU A 418 -18.48 51.13 -7.53
N THR A 419 -17.31 51.37 -6.93
CA THR A 419 -16.42 52.48 -7.30
C THR A 419 -15.00 52.00 -7.53
N ALA A 420 -14.31 52.56 -8.52
CA ALA A 420 -12.85 52.46 -8.60
C ALA A 420 -12.27 53.43 -7.57
N ARG A 421 -11.54 52.92 -6.58
CA ARG A 421 -10.83 53.80 -5.65
C ARG A 421 -9.71 54.53 -6.36
N GLN A 422 -8.97 53.77 -7.16
CA GLN A 422 -7.94 54.29 -8.04
C GLN A 422 -7.76 53.39 -9.26
N GLN A 423 -7.18 53.99 -10.28
CA GLN A 423 -6.77 53.35 -11.52
C GLN A 423 -5.55 54.09 -12.04
N GLY A 424 -4.63 53.38 -12.69
CA GLY A 424 -3.43 53.96 -13.28
C GLY A 424 -2.91 53.12 -14.43
N GLU A 425 -1.89 53.63 -15.11
CA GLU A 425 -1.28 52.97 -16.27
C GLU A 425 0.22 52.89 -16.10
N VAL A 426 0.79 51.73 -16.45
CA VAL A 426 2.21 51.63 -16.75
C VAL A 426 2.39 51.66 -18.25
N ALA A 427 3.12 52.67 -18.70
CA ALA A 427 3.30 53.00 -20.11
C ALA A 427 4.76 53.37 -20.40
N SER A 428 5.20 53.16 -21.64
CA SER A 428 6.53 53.55 -22.12
C SER A 428 6.42 54.50 -23.31
N ALA A 429 7.31 55.50 -23.35
CA ALA A 429 7.41 56.45 -24.46
C ALA A 429 7.84 55.79 -25.77
N THR A 430 8.54 54.66 -25.67
CA THR A 430 9.15 53.94 -26.79
C THR A 430 8.60 52.53 -26.97
N ASP A 431 8.14 51.91 -25.89
CA ASP A 431 7.84 50.47 -25.85
C ASP A 431 6.35 50.18 -25.71
N PHE A 432 5.97 48.98 -26.12
CA PHE A 432 4.65 48.39 -25.93
C PHE A 432 4.70 47.57 -24.65
N VAL A 433 3.84 47.89 -23.67
CA VAL A 433 3.75 47.21 -22.38
C VAL A 433 2.54 46.28 -22.39
N PHE A 434 2.71 45.02 -21.96
CA PHE A 434 1.69 43.98 -22.08
C PHE A 434 1.92 42.83 -21.09
N ASN A 435 0.97 41.88 -21.02
CA ASN A 435 1.02 40.66 -20.20
C ASN A 435 1.41 40.93 -18.73
N GLY A 436 0.62 41.79 -18.07
CA GLY A 436 0.86 42.15 -16.68
C GLY A 436 0.13 41.28 -15.65
N ALA A 437 0.61 41.29 -14.42
CA ALA A 437 -0.08 40.77 -13.25
C ALA A 437 0.10 41.71 -12.05
N ILE A 438 -0.97 41.94 -11.29
CA ILE A 438 -0.96 42.86 -10.15
C ILE A 438 -1.45 42.17 -8.90
N SER A 439 -0.72 42.38 -7.80
CA SER A 439 -1.17 41.96 -6.48
C SER A 439 -0.86 43.04 -5.46
N PRO A 440 -1.78 43.30 -4.50
CA PRO A 440 -1.39 43.97 -3.28
C PRO A 440 -0.43 43.10 -2.49
N SER A 441 0.31 43.67 -1.54
CA SER A 441 0.91 42.84 -0.48
C SER A 441 -0.13 42.54 0.61
N ILE A 442 0.26 41.80 1.66
CA ILE A 442 -0.61 41.60 2.82
C ILE A 442 -0.95 42.88 3.60
N ASN A 443 -0.30 44.02 3.32
CA ASN A 443 -0.71 45.33 3.86
C ASN A 443 -2.02 45.84 3.23
N GLY A 444 -2.34 45.42 2.00
CA GLY A 444 -3.57 45.76 1.29
C GLY A 444 -3.62 47.12 0.61
N ASN A 445 -2.83 48.10 1.09
CA ASN A 445 -2.75 49.47 0.52
C ASN A 445 -1.47 49.73 -0.30
N ASP A 446 -0.64 48.72 -0.50
CA ASP A 446 0.52 48.70 -1.39
C ASP A 446 0.36 47.59 -2.43
N ALA A 447 1.07 47.68 -3.55
CA ALA A 447 0.97 46.69 -4.63
C ALA A 447 2.24 46.63 -5.48
N VAL A 448 2.41 45.50 -6.17
CA VAL A 448 3.39 45.33 -7.25
C VAL A 448 2.65 44.96 -8.52
N LEU A 449 3.02 45.62 -9.61
CA LEU A 449 2.59 45.30 -10.96
C LEU A 449 3.83 44.89 -11.77
N GLU A 450 3.82 43.66 -12.26
CA GLU A 450 4.82 43.13 -13.19
C GLU A 450 4.24 43.09 -14.61
N TYR A 451 5.08 43.15 -15.64
CA TYR A 451 4.68 43.21 -17.04
C TYR A 451 5.84 42.89 -17.99
N ASN A 452 5.50 42.54 -19.24
CA ASN A 452 6.44 42.53 -20.35
C ASN A 452 6.46 43.88 -21.08
N ARG A 453 7.61 44.24 -21.66
CA ARG A 453 7.71 45.31 -22.66
C ARG A 453 8.59 44.93 -23.84
N ALA A 454 8.21 45.38 -25.03
CA ALA A 454 8.93 45.15 -26.28
C ALA A 454 8.79 46.34 -27.24
N SER A 455 9.69 46.47 -28.20
CA SER A 455 9.62 47.49 -29.27
C SER A 455 10.39 46.99 -30.49
N SER A 456 10.45 47.78 -31.57
CA SER A 456 11.20 47.38 -32.78
C SER A 456 12.70 47.15 -32.54
N THR A 457 13.24 47.63 -31.41
CA THR A 457 14.64 47.48 -31.02
C THR A 457 14.84 46.81 -29.66
N LEU A 458 13.76 46.51 -28.93
CA LEU A 458 13.80 45.89 -27.60
C LEU A 458 13.14 44.51 -27.67
N THR A 459 13.93 43.46 -27.42
CA THR A 459 13.40 42.10 -27.23
C THR A 459 12.54 42.06 -25.95
N PRO A 460 11.53 41.18 -25.88
CA PRO A 460 10.62 41.14 -24.75
C PRO A 460 11.36 41.05 -23.41
N THR A 461 11.06 42.00 -22.52
CA THR A 461 11.75 42.18 -21.25
C THR A 461 10.73 42.28 -20.13
N ILE A 462 10.98 41.63 -19.00
CA ILE A 462 10.13 41.66 -17.81
C ILE A 462 10.56 42.83 -16.92
N GLY A 463 9.62 43.74 -16.66
CA GLY A 463 9.76 44.85 -15.73
C GLY A 463 8.73 44.77 -14.61
N ALA A 464 8.99 45.47 -13.51
CA ALA A 464 8.01 45.66 -12.46
C ALA A 464 8.11 47.02 -11.80
N GLN A 465 6.97 47.51 -11.33
CA GLN A 465 6.84 48.71 -10.51
C GLN A 465 6.04 48.39 -9.25
N SER A 466 6.26 49.16 -8.19
CA SER A 466 5.47 49.08 -6.96
C SER A 466 4.71 50.37 -6.71
N ARG A 467 3.78 50.30 -5.77
CA ARG A 467 3.27 51.46 -5.05
C ARG A 467 3.15 51.13 -3.57
N GLN A 468 3.32 52.14 -2.73
CA GLN A 468 3.11 52.11 -1.28
C GLN A 468 1.78 52.80 -0.93
N GLY A 469 1.33 52.65 0.33
CA GLY A 469 0.18 53.42 0.84
C GLY A 469 0.39 54.94 0.81
N SER A 470 1.66 55.39 0.82
CA SER A 470 2.05 56.80 0.69
C SER A 470 2.11 57.30 -0.76
N THR A 471 2.13 56.41 -1.75
CA THR A 471 2.17 56.76 -3.18
C THR A 471 0.85 57.44 -3.56
N PRO A 472 0.88 58.60 -4.23
CA PRO A 472 -0.34 59.29 -4.66
C PRO A 472 -1.28 58.37 -5.45
N LEU A 473 -2.59 58.46 -5.16
CA LEU A 473 -3.59 57.60 -5.81
C LEU A 473 -3.54 57.75 -7.34
N GLY A 474 -3.67 56.62 -8.03
CA GLY A 474 -3.62 56.52 -9.49
C GLY A 474 -2.21 56.53 -10.08
N THR A 475 -1.16 56.46 -9.25
CA THR A 475 0.24 56.41 -9.69
C THR A 475 0.97 55.18 -9.13
N MET A 476 1.97 54.71 -9.86
CA MET A 476 3.00 53.80 -9.36
C MET A 476 4.24 54.60 -8.96
N ASP A 477 5.06 54.06 -8.08
CA ASP A 477 6.34 54.66 -7.72
C ASP A 477 7.26 54.76 -8.94
N ALA A 478 8.13 55.78 -8.94
CA ALA A 478 9.10 55.96 -10.00
C ALA A 478 10.15 54.83 -10.00
N GLY A 479 10.61 54.48 -11.20
CA GLY A 479 11.62 53.46 -11.45
C GLY A 479 11.03 52.07 -11.71
N GLU A 480 11.78 51.28 -12.47
CA GLU A 480 11.45 49.92 -12.87
C GLU A 480 12.51 48.96 -12.31
N VAL A 481 12.07 47.80 -11.81
CA VAL A 481 12.95 46.67 -11.53
C VAL A 481 12.99 45.78 -12.77
N LEU A 482 14.18 45.61 -13.33
CA LEU A 482 14.41 44.67 -14.43
C LEU A 482 14.52 43.25 -13.87
N LEU A 483 13.66 42.34 -14.34
CA LEU A 483 13.56 40.97 -13.82
C LEU A 483 14.14 39.93 -14.78
N GLY A 484 14.03 40.15 -16.09
CA GLY A 484 14.60 39.27 -17.10
C GLY A 484 14.48 39.85 -18.50
N SER A 485 15.35 39.43 -19.41
CA SER A 485 15.31 39.87 -20.81
C SER A 485 15.45 38.68 -21.75
N SER A 486 14.62 38.67 -22.78
CA SER A 486 14.71 37.68 -23.87
C SER A 486 16.03 37.87 -24.62
N THR A 487 16.69 36.77 -24.96
CA THR A 487 17.97 36.80 -25.71
C THR A 487 17.77 37.02 -27.20
N ASP A 488 16.54 36.82 -27.70
CA ASP A 488 16.15 37.05 -29.10
C ASP A 488 14.67 37.45 -29.19
N VAL A 489 14.25 37.87 -30.38
CA VAL A 489 12.84 38.11 -30.74
C VAL A 489 12.09 36.78 -30.91
N ASP A 490 10.77 36.79 -30.76
CA ASP A 490 9.97 35.58 -30.98
C ASP A 490 9.91 35.23 -32.48
N GLN A 491 10.34 34.01 -32.82
CA GLN A 491 10.39 33.49 -34.20
C GLN A 491 10.15 31.98 -34.25
N ASP A 492 9.38 31.44 -33.31
CA ASP A 492 9.04 30.02 -33.35
C ASP A 492 7.90 29.72 -34.34
N PHE A 493 7.47 28.46 -34.39
CA PHE A 493 6.42 28.02 -35.31
C PHE A 493 5.07 28.71 -35.10
N SER A 494 4.81 29.33 -33.95
CA SER A 494 3.58 30.10 -33.68
C SER A 494 3.53 31.44 -34.43
N CYS A 495 4.67 31.91 -34.94
CA CYS A 495 4.75 33.16 -35.70
C CYS A 495 4.29 33.03 -37.16
N SER A 496 4.00 31.81 -37.63
CA SER A 496 3.64 31.50 -39.03
C SER A 496 2.24 30.89 -39.14
N PRO A 497 1.62 30.91 -40.35
CA PRO A 497 0.33 30.27 -40.57
C PRO A 497 0.34 28.78 -40.17
N PRO A 498 -0.70 28.26 -39.51
CA PRO A 498 -2.01 28.88 -39.31
C PRO A 498 -2.15 29.77 -38.06
N TYR A 499 -1.10 29.95 -37.25
CA TYR A 499 -1.18 30.64 -35.96
C TYR A 499 -0.92 32.15 -36.06
N GLY A 500 0.18 32.54 -36.72
CA GLY A 500 0.59 33.93 -36.91
C GLY A 500 0.75 34.33 -38.38
N PRO A 501 1.20 35.56 -38.66
CA PRO A 501 1.41 36.67 -37.71
C PRO A 501 0.10 37.29 -37.17
N PRO A 502 0.11 37.92 -35.97
CA PRO A 502 1.26 38.10 -35.07
C PRO A 502 1.71 36.79 -34.39
N CYS A 503 2.94 36.77 -33.85
CA CYS A 503 3.42 35.70 -32.96
C CYS A 503 2.57 35.67 -31.69
N ARG A 504 2.26 34.46 -31.20
CA ARG A 504 1.50 34.27 -29.97
C ARG A 504 2.37 34.58 -28.77
N TRP A 505 1.95 35.53 -27.95
CA TRP A 505 2.43 35.66 -26.57
C TRP A 505 1.46 34.97 -25.61
N GLY A 506 1.96 34.55 -24.45
CA GLY A 506 1.10 34.00 -23.39
C GLY A 506 0.17 35.07 -22.80
N ASP A 507 -1.03 34.66 -22.43
CA ASP A 507 -2.08 35.49 -21.84
C ASP A 507 -2.25 35.24 -20.32
N TYR A 508 -1.27 34.54 -19.74
CA TYR A 508 -1.12 34.31 -18.32
C TYR A 508 0.20 34.85 -17.79
N SER A 509 0.09 35.57 -16.67
CA SER A 509 1.16 35.84 -15.74
C SER A 509 0.60 35.83 -14.32
N GLY A 510 1.48 35.68 -13.32
CA GLY A 510 1.06 35.52 -11.92
C GLY A 510 1.66 36.58 -11.02
N ALA A 511 0.83 37.15 -10.14
CA ALA A 511 1.25 37.98 -9.01
C ALA A 511 0.46 37.60 -7.74
N THR A 512 1.11 37.41 -6.60
CA THR A 512 0.44 36.98 -5.37
C THR A 512 1.14 37.55 -4.13
N PRO A 513 0.41 37.88 -3.04
CA PRO A 513 1.05 38.41 -1.85
C PRO A 513 1.80 37.31 -1.10
N ASP A 514 2.97 37.65 -0.56
CA ASP A 514 3.65 36.76 0.38
C ASP A 514 2.82 36.64 1.67
N PRO A 515 2.38 35.43 2.08
CA PRO A 515 1.51 35.27 3.24
C PRO A 515 2.21 35.56 4.58
N LEU A 516 3.55 35.69 4.60
CA LEU A 516 4.34 35.90 5.82
C LEU A 516 5.06 37.26 5.84
N ASN A 517 5.30 37.88 4.68
CA ASN A 517 6.11 39.09 4.57
C ASN A 517 5.27 40.27 4.06
N ALA A 518 4.99 41.22 4.97
CA ALA A 518 4.37 42.49 4.63
C ALA A 518 5.21 43.24 3.59
N GLY A 519 4.55 43.84 2.61
CA GLY A 519 5.20 44.56 1.52
C GLY A 519 5.88 43.67 0.49
N VAL A 520 5.60 42.36 0.42
CA VAL A 520 6.21 41.47 -0.58
C VAL A 520 5.16 40.84 -1.48
N VAL A 521 5.44 40.86 -2.78
CA VAL A 521 4.65 40.20 -3.83
C VAL A 521 5.57 39.28 -4.64
N TRP A 522 5.07 38.08 -4.92
CA TRP A 522 5.74 37.10 -5.75
C TRP A 522 5.10 37.04 -7.12
N GLY A 523 5.88 36.70 -8.15
CA GLY A 523 5.34 36.56 -9.48
C GLY A 523 6.14 35.67 -10.41
N SER A 524 5.51 35.40 -11.55
CA SER A 524 6.08 34.65 -12.66
C SER A 524 5.64 35.24 -13.99
N ASN A 525 6.60 35.44 -14.89
CA ASN A 525 6.35 35.83 -16.28
C ASN A 525 7.35 35.11 -17.21
N MET A 526 7.30 35.35 -18.51
CA MET A 526 8.14 34.65 -19.49
C MET A 526 9.07 35.57 -20.28
N VAL A 527 10.17 34.98 -20.74
CA VAL A 527 11.12 35.51 -21.73
C VAL A 527 11.36 34.46 -22.81
N ASN A 528 11.85 34.88 -23.97
CA ASN A 528 12.17 34.03 -25.11
C ASN A 528 13.68 33.91 -25.36
N GLY A 529 14.04 32.86 -26.09
CA GLY A 529 15.39 32.60 -26.57
C GLY A 529 15.47 32.49 -28.10
N GLN A 530 16.69 32.34 -28.61
CA GLN A 530 16.95 32.17 -30.04
C GLN A 530 16.34 30.87 -30.57
N SER A 531 15.29 30.96 -31.39
CA SER A 531 14.64 29.82 -32.06
C SER A 531 15.66 28.90 -32.77
N ILE A 532 15.68 27.61 -32.42
CA ILE A 532 16.56 26.59 -33.00
C ILE A 532 15.71 25.64 -33.83
N PHE A 533 15.98 25.53 -35.14
CA PHE A 533 15.17 24.74 -36.09
C PHE A 533 13.66 25.08 -36.10
N GLY A 534 13.27 26.31 -35.69
CA GLY A 534 11.87 26.75 -35.61
C GLY A 534 11.15 26.35 -34.32
N PHE A 535 11.84 25.74 -33.36
CA PHE A 535 11.26 25.37 -32.06
C PHE A 535 11.21 26.55 -31.08
N PRO A 536 10.19 26.63 -30.21
CA PRO A 536 10.12 27.59 -29.11
C PRO A 536 11.31 27.46 -28.19
N GLN A 537 11.73 28.58 -27.58
CA GLN A 537 12.86 28.68 -26.65
C GLN A 537 12.50 29.50 -25.41
N TRP A 538 11.22 29.53 -25.03
CA TRP A 538 10.77 30.27 -23.87
C TRP A 538 11.34 29.69 -22.57
N THR A 539 11.53 30.58 -21.60
CA THR A 539 11.84 30.26 -20.21
C THR A 539 11.04 31.22 -19.33
N THR A 540 10.49 30.70 -18.25
CA THR A 540 9.80 31.53 -17.27
C THR A 540 10.81 32.12 -16.28
N GLN A 541 10.43 33.21 -15.61
CA GLN A 541 11.23 33.87 -14.59
C GLN A 541 10.38 33.98 -13.33
N ASN A 542 10.83 33.38 -12.23
CA ASN A 542 10.20 33.45 -10.92
C ASN A 542 10.91 34.49 -10.05
N PHE A 543 10.17 35.35 -9.37
CA PHE A 543 10.74 36.44 -8.60
C PHE A 543 9.90 36.85 -7.40
N ALA A 544 10.52 37.55 -6.45
CA ALA A 544 9.85 38.22 -5.34
C ALA A 544 10.31 39.67 -5.23
N ILE A 545 9.35 40.58 -5.03
CA ILE A 545 9.56 42.02 -5.08
C ILE A 545 9.01 42.66 -3.80
N SER A 546 9.82 43.53 -3.20
CA SER A 546 9.40 44.39 -2.09
C SER A 546 8.75 45.67 -2.62
N THR A 547 7.61 46.08 -2.05
CA THR A 547 6.90 47.34 -2.34
C THR A 547 7.66 48.56 -1.80
N GLY A 548 8.64 48.36 -0.91
CA GLY A 548 9.55 49.40 -0.45
C GLY A 548 11.00 48.92 -0.38
N GLY A 549 11.91 49.72 -0.94
CA GLY A 549 13.32 49.40 -1.12
C GLY A 549 14.13 49.11 0.16
N THR A 550 13.55 49.28 1.35
CA THR A 550 14.14 48.88 2.63
C THR A 550 13.25 47.86 3.33
N VAL A 551 13.47 46.59 3.04
CA VAL A 551 12.99 45.49 3.89
C VAL A 551 13.65 45.61 5.26
N SER A 552 12.84 45.63 6.32
CA SER A 552 13.38 45.57 7.69
C SER A 552 14.12 44.25 7.88
N PRO A 553 15.31 44.23 8.51
CA PRO A 553 16.00 42.98 8.83
C PRO A 553 15.07 42.01 9.55
N ASN A 554 14.88 40.82 8.98
CA ASN A 554 14.03 39.77 9.54
C ASN A 554 14.58 38.38 9.19
N PHE A 555 14.03 37.29 9.71
CA PHE A 555 14.41 35.93 9.31
C PHE A 555 13.20 35.00 9.19
N SER A 556 13.37 33.86 8.53
CA SER A 556 12.40 32.76 8.56
C SER A 556 13.08 31.45 8.97
N LEU A 557 12.28 30.47 9.39
CA LEU A 557 12.76 29.16 9.84
C LEU A 557 12.15 28.04 9.00
N SER A 558 12.95 27.05 8.67
CA SER A 558 12.49 25.76 8.15
C SER A 558 13.17 24.61 8.87
N ALA A 559 12.50 23.45 8.94
CA ALA A 559 13.05 22.22 9.50
C ALA A 559 12.97 21.09 8.48
N SER A 560 14.05 20.31 8.32
CA SER A 560 14.13 19.19 7.39
C SER A 560 14.84 17.98 8.00
N PRO A 561 14.36 16.75 7.79
CA PRO A 561 13.11 16.40 7.10
C PRO A 561 11.86 16.82 7.92
N PRO A 562 10.67 16.97 7.31
CA PRO A 562 9.47 17.40 8.03
C PRO A 562 8.95 16.38 9.05
N SER A 563 9.38 15.12 8.96
CA SER A 563 9.03 14.05 9.89
C SER A 563 10.17 13.05 10.07
N GLN A 564 10.38 12.55 11.29
CA GLN A 564 11.30 11.45 11.60
C GLN A 564 10.61 10.39 12.44
N THR A 565 10.98 9.11 12.23
CA THR A 565 10.49 7.98 13.02
C THR A 565 11.62 7.36 13.83
N VAL A 566 11.38 7.11 15.12
CA VAL A 566 12.31 6.43 16.04
C VAL A 566 11.58 5.39 16.87
N THR A 567 12.28 4.35 17.30
CA THR A 567 11.79 3.48 18.38
C THR A 567 12.11 4.12 19.73
N ALA A 568 11.21 4.02 20.71
CA ALA A 568 11.47 4.50 22.07
C ALA A 568 12.81 3.96 22.60
N GLY A 569 13.68 4.86 23.09
CA GLY A 569 15.05 4.56 23.50
C GLY A 569 16.14 4.96 22.50
N ALA A 570 15.76 5.37 21.28
CA ALA A 570 16.68 5.84 20.24
C ALA A 570 16.69 7.38 20.10
N GLY A 571 17.51 7.90 19.19
CA GLY A 571 17.56 9.33 18.85
C GLY A 571 17.47 9.58 17.34
N THR A 572 17.12 10.82 16.98
CA THR A 572 17.07 11.33 15.61
C THR A 572 17.45 12.81 15.57
N SER A 573 17.51 13.41 14.38
CA SER A 573 17.78 14.83 14.24
C SER A 573 17.02 15.48 13.08
N TYR A 574 16.88 16.80 13.20
CA TYR A 574 16.36 17.71 12.18
C TYR A 574 17.40 18.79 11.91
N SER A 575 17.59 19.14 10.64
CA SER A 575 18.29 20.35 10.25
C SER A 575 17.30 21.52 10.32
N VAL A 576 17.63 22.56 11.09
CA VAL A 576 16.86 23.80 11.17
C VAL A 576 17.61 24.87 10.41
N THR A 577 17.02 25.38 9.33
CA THR A 577 17.61 26.44 8.52
C THR A 577 16.99 27.78 8.91
N ILE A 578 17.85 28.77 9.14
CA ILE A 578 17.48 30.17 9.33
C ILE A 578 17.76 30.87 8.02
N THR A 579 16.73 31.42 7.39
CA THR A 579 16.88 32.20 6.15
C THR A 579 16.75 33.67 6.49
N PRO A 580 17.86 34.43 6.51
CA PRO A 580 17.83 35.86 6.76
C PRO A 580 17.15 36.60 5.60
N THR A 581 16.47 37.69 5.94
CA THR A 581 15.78 38.57 5.01
C THR A 581 16.08 40.02 5.35
N GLY A 582 16.03 40.93 4.36
CA GLY A 582 16.28 42.35 4.60
C GLY A 582 17.65 42.69 5.20
N GLY A 583 18.68 41.88 4.89
CA GLY A 583 20.04 42.09 5.42
C GLY A 583 20.24 41.65 6.87
N PHE A 584 19.29 40.91 7.45
CA PHE A 584 19.44 40.33 8.78
C PHE A 584 20.71 39.49 8.90
N ALA A 585 21.48 39.75 9.95
CA ALA A 585 22.74 39.04 10.22
C ALA A 585 22.86 38.61 11.69
N ASP A 586 21.85 38.93 12.51
CA ASP A 586 21.88 38.66 13.94
C ASP A 586 21.66 37.16 14.24
N PRO A 587 22.27 36.63 15.30
CA PRO A 587 22.02 35.25 15.70
C PRO A 587 20.59 35.06 16.20
N VAL A 588 20.00 33.91 15.88
CA VAL A 588 18.67 33.48 16.30
C VAL A 588 18.79 32.44 17.40
N THR A 589 18.15 32.70 18.53
CA THR A 589 18.03 31.76 19.66
C THR A 589 16.85 30.83 19.41
N LEU A 590 17.12 29.54 19.30
CA LEU A 590 16.14 28.48 19.04
C LEU A 590 15.64 27.85 20.34
N SER A 591 14.35 27.53 20.39
CA SER A 591 13.69 26.80 21.46
C SER A 591 12.72 25.77 20.88
N LEU A 592 12.41 24.75 21.67
CA LEU A 592 11.61 23.61 21.24
C LEU A 592 10.46 23.38 22.22
N SER A 593 9.29 23.06 21.68
CA SER A 593 8.13 22.56 22.43
C SER A 593 7.46 21.40 21.68
N GLY A 594 6.57 20.66 22.36
CA GLY A 594 5.85 19.52 21.77
C GLY A 594 6.54 18.16 21.91
N LEU A 595 7.65 18.07 22.66
CA LEU A 595 8.29 16.79 22.97
C LEU A 595 7.38 15.90 23.85
N PRO A 596 7.35 14.57 23.61
CA PRO A 596 6.70 13.64 24.53
C PRO A 596 7.38 13.59 25.90
N SER A 597 6.65 13.09 26.91
CA SER A 597 7.26 12.76 28.21
C SER A 597 8.41 11.76 28.02
N ALA A 598 9.50 11.98 28.75
CA ALA A 598 10.74 11.18 28.66
C ALA A 598 11.52 11.30 27.34
N ALA A 599 11.23 12.32 26.52
CA ALA A 599 12.11 12.75 25.42
C ALA A 599 12.87 14.04 25.76
N SER A 600 14.00 14.24 25.10
CA SER A 600 14.83 15.45 25.19
C SER A 600 15.15 15.99 23.80
N GLY A 601 15.40 17.30 23.71
CA GLY A 601 15.77 17.96 22.46
C GLY A 601 16.81 19.05 22.72
N SER A 602 17.84 19.11 21.87
CA SER A 602 18.91 20.09 21.98
C SER A 602 19.34 20.60 20.60
N PHE A 603 19.62 21.90 20.51
CA PHE A 603 20.12 22.55 19.30
C PHE A 603 21.63 22.74 19.36
N ASN A 604 22.33 22.49 18.25
CA ASN A 604 23.76 22.78 18.11
C ASN A 604 24.09 23.25 16.68
N PRO A 605 24.55 24.51 16.47
CA PRO A 605 24.74 25.57 17.48
C PRO A 605 23.41 26.21 17.93
N ASN A 606 23.39 26.84 19.11
CA ASN A 606 22.30 27.70 19.57
C ASN A 606 22.83 28.78 20.53
N PRO A 607 22.72 30.08 20.21
CA PRO A 607 22.11 30.68 19.00
C PRO A 607 22.80 30.29 17.68
N ALA A 608 22.08 30.41 16.57
CA ALA A 608 22.56 30.09 15.22
C ALA A 608 22.32 31.24 14.23
N ILE A 609 23.16 31.39 13.21
CA ILE A 609 23.03 32.46 12.19
C ILE A 609 22.31 31.95 10.94
N SER A 610 22.72 30.79 10.41
CA SER A 610 22.18 30.23 9.17
C SER A 610 21.56 28.85 9.33
N ALA A 611 22.07 28.03 10.27
CA ALA A 611 21.52 26.71 10.52
C ALA A 611 21.86 26.19 11.93
N SER A 612 21.03 25.29 12.42
CA SER A 612 21.24 24.52 13.65
C SER A 612 20.76 23.09 13.48
N THR A 613 21.43 22.13 14.13
CA THR A 613 20.93 20.76 14.20
C THR A 613 20.13 20.58 15.49
N LEU A 614 18.84 20.29 15.36
CA LEU A 614 18.02 19.81 16.47
C LEU A 614 18.22 18.30 16.63
N SER A 615 18.90 17.87 17.70
CA SER A 615 18.99 16.47 18.09
C SER A 615 17.87 16.14 19.08
N VAL A 616 17.13 15.07 18.84
CA VAL A 616 16.05 14.58 19.70
C VAL A 616 16.39 13.19 20.18
N GLY A 617 16.39 12.98 21.50
CA GLY A 617 16.58 11.68 22.14
C GLY A 617 15.29 11.21 22.81
N THR A 618 15.02 9.90 22.77
CA THR A 618 13.90 9.27 23.47
C THR A 618 14.41 8.24 24.47
N ASP A 619 13.75 8.13 25.62
CA ASP A 619 13.93 7.04 26.60
C ASP A 619 13.09 5.81 26.21
N PRO A 620 13.45 4.56 26.60
CA PRO A 620 12.61 3.38 26.39
C PRO A 620 11.18 3.50 26.97
N SER A 621 10.97 4.35 27.96
CA SER A 621 9.65 4.67 28.54
C SER A 621 8.88 5.75 27.78
N THR A 622 9.46 6.37 26.74
CA THR A 622 8.78 7.37 25.91
C THR A 622 7.55 6.75 25.26
N PRO A 623 6.33 7.32 25.45
CA PRO A 623 5.12 6.71 24.91
C PRO A 623 5.12 6.71 23.39
N ALA A 624 4.66 5.60 22.78
CA ALA A 624 4.48 5.53 21.34
C ALA A 624 3.41 6.52 20.88
N GLY A 625 3.64 7.17 19.74
CA GLY A 625 2.73 8.18 19.21
C GLY A 625 3.37 9.10 18.19
N THR A 626 2.58 10.04 17.68
CA THR A 626 3.01 11.08 16.75
C THR A 626 2.95 12.43 17.46
N TYR A 627 4.10 13.10 17.54
CA TYR A 627 4.28 14.32 18.32
C TYR A 627 4.68 15.48 17.40
N PRO A 628 3.82 16.49 17.22
CA PRO A 628 4.17 17.70 16.49
C PRO A 628 5.13 18.53 17.35
N LEU A 629 6.33 18.73 16.83
CA LEU A 629 7.37 19.57 17.40
C LEU A 629 7.23 21.00 16.86
N THR A 630 7.23 21.98 17.75
CA THR A 630 7.25 23.41 17.37
C THR A 630 8.60 23.99 17.73
N ILE A 631 9.33 24.45 16.70
CA ILE A 631 10.65 25.08 16.81
C ILE A 631 10.44 26.59 16.70
N THR A 632 10.81 27.32 17.75
CA THR A 632 10.67 28.78 17.81
C THR A 632 12.04 29.42 17.79
N GLY A 633 12.31 30.30 16.83
CA GLY A 633 13.50 31.14 16.79
C GLY A 633 13.17 32.56 17.21
N THR A 634 14.07 33.16 17.99
CA THR A 634 13.93 34.52 18.51
C THR A 634 15.22 35.31 18.31
N SER A 635 15.11 36.56 17.87
CA SER A 635 16.24 37.51 17.82
C SER A 635 15.70 38.92 18.08
N GLY A 636 16.08 39.52 19.22
CA GLY A 636 15.49 40.78 19.68
C GLY A 636 13.97 40.67 19.87
N SER A 637 13.21 41.51 19.17
CA SER A 637 11.74 41.48 19.14
C SER A 637 11.15 40.54 18.07
N LEU A 638 11.98 39.96 17.20
CA LEU A 638 11.53 39.07 16.13
C LEU A 638 11.36 37.65 16.67
N SER A 639 10.24 37.02 16.33
CA SER A 639 9.95 35.64 16.68
C SER A 639 9.24 34.94 15.52
N HIS A 640 9.79 33.78 15.13
CA HIS A 640 9.24 32.95 14.07
C HIS A 640 9.21 31.49 14.49
N THR A 641 8.31 30.72 13.92
CA THR A 641 8.14 29.30 14.23
C THR A 641 8.16 28.45 12.97
N THR A 642 8.71 27.24 13.08
CA THR A 642 8.55 26.16 12.11
C THR A 642 8.18 24.86 12.84
N SER A 643 7.65 23.88 12.13
CA SER A 643 7.18 22.62 12.72
C SER A 643 7.85 21.41 12.09
N ALA A 644 8.09 20.38 12.89
CA ALA A 644 8.51 19.06 12.44
C ALA A 644 7.74 17.98 13.22
N THR A 645 7.71 16.73 12.75
CA THR A 645 6.94 15.66 13.40
C THR A 645 7.86 14.53 13.88
N LEU A 646 7.80 14.20 15.16
CA LEU A 646 8.45 13.02 15.72
C LEU A 646 7.45 11.87 15.85
N VAL A 647 7.69 10.76 15.17
CA VAL A 647 6.95 9.51 15.36
C VAL A 647 7.76 8.59 16.26
N VAL A 648 7.21 8.21 17.41
CA VAL A 648 7.81 7.25 18.34
C VAL A 648 7.06 5.93 18.21
N ASN A 649 7.76 4.90 17.75
CA ASN A 649 7.28 3.52 17.82
C ASN A 649 7.54 2.96 19.21
N ALA A 650 6.65 2.09 19.69
CA ALA A 650 6.86 1.38 20.95
C ALA A 650 8.18 0.61 20.91
N ALA A 651 8.92 0.63 22.03
CA ALA A 651 10.03 -0.29 22.20
C ALA A 651 9.50 -1.73 22.12
N ASN A 652 10.20 -2.60 21.39
CA ASN A 652 9.86 -4.02 21.39
C ASN A 652 9.99 -4.54 22.83
N PRO A 653 8.95 -5.14 23.41
CA PRO A 653 9.08 -5.74 24.73
C PRO A 653 10.18 -6.81 24.71
N PRO A 654 10.92 -7.01 25.81
CA PRO A 654 11.85 -8.12 25.92
C PRO A 654 11.16 -9.45 25.61
N ASP A 655 11.68 -10.22 24.66
CA ASP A 655 11.16 -11.54 24.26
C ASP A 655 12.29 -12.46 23.78
N PHE A 656 11.99 -13.73 23.42
CA PHE A 656 12.94 -14.65 22.83
C PHE A 656 12.28 -15.57 21.79
N SER A 657 13.07 -16.16 20.90
CA SER A 657 12.61 -17.25 20.02
C SER A 657 13.43 -18.52 20.23
N LEU A 658 12.86 -19.69 19.92
CA LEU A 658 13.52 -20.99 20.01
C LEU A 658 13.71 -21.64 18.65
N SER A 659 14.82 -22.34 18.47
CA SER A 659 15.03 -23.27 17.36
C SER A 659 15.76 -24.52 17.83
N VAL A 660 15.59 -25.64 17.12
CA VAL A 660 16.23 -26.92 17.42
C VAL A 660 16.95 -27.42 16.17
N SER A 661 18.21 -27.84 16.32
CA SER A 661 19.04 -28.34 15.21
C SER A 661 19.87 -29.57 15.63
N PRO A 662 20.00 -30.59 14.78
CA PRO A 662 19.35 -30.75 13.48
C PRO A 662 17.83 -31.01 13.63
N PRO A 663 17.01 -30.79 12.59
CA PRO A 663 15.56 -30.97 12.68
C PRO A 663 15.15 -32.45 12.83
N SER A 664 16.06 -33.40 12.55
CA SER A 664 15.82 -34.84 12.70
C SER A 664 17.10 -35.57 13.12
N GLN A 665 16.97 -36.57 13.98
CA GLN A 665 18.03 -37.53 14.33
C GLN A 665 17.50 -38.96 14.29
N THR A 666 18.35 -39.90 13.85
CA THR A 666 18.05 -41.33 13.86
C THR A 666 18.93 -42.06 14.87
N VAL A 667 18.33 -42.95 15.68
CA VAL A 667 19.02 -43.81 16.65
C VAL A 667 18.51 -45.24 16.56
N THR A 668 19.37 -46.18 16.91
CA THR A 668 18.93 -47.56 17.17
C THR A 668 18.47 -47.67 18.63
N ALA A 669 17.39 -48.42 18.90
CA ALA A 669 16.91 -48.68 20.26
C ALA A 669 18.07 -49.19 21.15
N GLY A 670 18.26 -48.56 22.31
CA GLY A 670 19.40 -48.79 23.21
C GLY A 670 20.54 -47.77 23.08
N ALA A 671 20.47 -46.85 22.11
CA ALA A 671 21.47 -45.79 21.90
C ALA A 671 20.93 -44.39 22.25
N GLY A 672 21.76 -43.36 22.10
CA GLY A 672 21.39 -41.96 22.33
C GLY A 672 21.86 -41.03 21.21
N THR A 673 21.28 -39.82 21.17
CA THR A 673 21.59 -38.73 20.25
C THR A 673 21.42 -37.38 20.94
N SER A 674 21.76 -36.29 20.26
CA SER A 674 21.58 -34.94 20.77
C SER A 674 21.07 -33.95 19.72
N TYR A 675 20.44 -32.90 20.23
CA TYR A 675 20.01 -31.71 19.50
C TYR A 675 20.56 -30.46 20.21
N THR A 676 20.87 -29.43 19.44
CA THR A 676 21.14 -28.09 19.96
C THR A 676 19.86 -27.28 19.93
N VAL A 677 19.45 -26.77 21.10
CA VAL A 677 18.38 -25.79 21.23
C VAL A 677 19.00 -24.41 21.31
N THR A 678 18.67 -23.53 20.38
CA THR A 678 19.13 -22.14 20.36
C THR A 678 18.03 -21.23 20.84
N ILE A 679 18.38 -20.35 21.78
CA ILE A 679 17.53 -19.26 22.29
C ILE A 679 18.06 -17.97 21.67
N THR A 680 17.20 -17.24 20.97
CA THR A 680 17.57 -15.95 20.37
C THR A 680 16.80 -14.85 21.09
N PRO A 681 17.46 -14.08 21.97
CA PRO A 681 16.83 -12.94 22.65
C PRO A 681 16.47 -11.82 21.68
N THR A 682 15.35 -11.15 21.93
CA THR A 682 14.87 -9.95 21.22
C THR A 682 14.43 -8.90 22.24
N GLY A 683 14.33 -7.64 21.83
CA GLY A 683 13.85 -6.56 22.72
C GLY A 683 14.69 -6.33 23.99
N GLY A 684 15.98 -6.70 24.00
CA GLY A 684 16.84 -6.55 25.18
C GLY A 684 16.64 -7.62 26.25
N PHE A 685 15.99 -8.74 25.94
CA PHE A 685 15.80 -9.87 26.84
C PHE A 685 17.13 -10.47 27.33
N THR A 686 17.30 -10.55 28.64
CA THR A 686 18.51 -11.11 29.28
C THR A 686 18.21 -12.27 30.23
N ASP A 687 16.94 -12.56 30.48
CA ASP A 687 16.54 -13.57 31.46
C ASP A 687 16.82 -14.98 30.93
N PRO A 688 17.23 -15.92 31.81
CA PRO A 688 17.45 -17.30 31.40
C PRO A 688 16.11 -18.01 31.13
N VAL A 689 16.06 -18.82 30.06
CA VAL A 689 14.87 -19.57 29.62
C VAL A 689 14.91 -20.99 30.19
N THR A 690 13.84 -21.39 30.88
CA THR A 690 13.62 -22.75 31.37
C THR A 690 13.02 -23.62 30.27
N LEU A 691 13.71 -24.68 29.88
CA LEU A 691 13.34 -25.60 28.81
C LEU A 691 12.65 -26.86 29.35
N SER A 692 11.61 -27.32 28.66
CA SER A 692 10.94 -28.60 28.91
C SER A 692 10.69 -29.36 27.61
N LEU A 693 10.60 -30.69 27.69
CA LEU A 693 10.48 -31.57 26.53
C LEU A 693 9.20 -32.41 26.62
N ALA A 694 8.48 -32.53 25.50
CA ALA A 694 7.36 -33.43 25.31
C ALA A 694 7.55 -34.27 24.04
N GLY A 695 6.77 -35.35 23.89
CA GLY A 695 6.75 -36.19 22.68
C GLY A 695 7.72 -37.37 22.66
N LEU A 696 8.39 -37.67 23.79
CA LEU A 696 9.24 -38.86 23.90
C LEU A 696 8.41 -40.16 23.90
N PRO A 697 8.87 -41.22 23.21
CA PRO A 697 8.27 -42.54 23.33
C PRO A 697 8.55 -43.22 24.68
N ARG A 698 7.77 -44.27 24.97
CA ARG A 698 8.09 -45.19 26.08
C ARG A 698 9.48 -45.81 25.85
N GLY A 699 10.30 -45.82 26.90
CA GLY A 699 11.68 -46.29 26.84
C GLY A 699 12.68 -45.24 26.34
N ALA A 700 12.27 -43.98 26.19
CA ALA A 700 13.16 -42.86 25.90
C ALA A 700 13.16 -41.81 27.04
N SER A 701 14.29 -41.15 27.21
CA SER A 701 14.50 -40.07 28.19
C SER A 701 15.23 -38.90 27.54
N GLY A 702 14.93 -37.66 27.95
CA GLY A 702 15.57 -36.46 27.44
C GLY A 702 16.00 -35.52 28.57
N SER A 703 17.17 -34.88 28.42
CA SER A 703 17.72 -33.92 29.38
C SER A 703 18.38 -32.75 28.68
N PHE A 704 18.20 -31.54 29.22
CA PHE A 704 18.84 -30.31 28.74
C PHE A 704 20.06 -29.94 29.60
N ASN A 705 21.14 -29.48 28.98
CA ASN A 705 22.30 -28.94 29.69
C ASN A 705 22.95 -27.77 28.89
N PRO A 706 22.96 -26.53 29.42
CA PRO A 706 22.35 -26.09 30.69
C PRO A 706 20.82 -25.95 30.62
N ASN A 707 20.14 -25.96 31.77
CA ASN A 707 18.73 -25.60 31.90
C ASN A 707 18.44 -25.05 33.31
N PRO A 708 18.02 -23.78 33.48
CA PRO A 708 17.74 -22.77 32.45
C PRO A 708 18.96 -22.36 31.60
N ALA A 709 18.74 -21.79 30.41
CA ALA A 709 19.80 -21.37 29.47
C ALA A 709 19.58 -19.93 28.96
N GLY A 710 20.68 -19.19 28.72
CA GLY A 710 20.61 -17.80 28.24
C GLY A 710 20.81 -17.62 26.72
N GLY A 711 21.31 -18.63 26.01
CA GLY A 711 21.58 -18.54 24.56
C GLY A 711 21.53 -19.87 23.82
N SER A 712 21.98 -20.96 24.45
CA SER A 712 21.79 -22.31 23.90
C SER A 712 21.78 -23.39 24.98
N SER A 713 21.19 -24.53 24.66
CA SER A 713 21.17 -25.73 25.49
C SER A 713 21.30 -26.98 24.63
N THR A 714 22.05 -27.98 25.09
CA THR A 714 22.10 -29.29 24.44
C THR A 714 21.00 -30.18 25.01
N LEU A 715 20.07 -30.63 24.16
CA LEU A 715 19.11 -31.67 24.45
C LEU A 715 19.72 -33.03 24.12
N THR A 716 20.02 -33.83 25.14
CA THR A 716 20.44 -35.24 24.97
C THR A 716 19.23 -36.15 25.10
N VAL A 717 19.02 -37.04 24.13
CA VAL A 717 17.94 -38.05 24.13
C VAL A 717 18.56 -39.43 24.13
N GLY A 718 18.21 -40.25 25.12
CA GLY A 718 18.60 -41.66 25.21
C GLY A 718 17.40 -42.58 25.02
N THR A 719 17.62 -43.76 24.46
CA THR A 719 16.62 -44.83 24.29
C THR A 719 17.12 -46.12 24.93
N ASP A 720 16.24 -46.91 25.52
CA ASP A 720 16.52 -48.29 25.94
C ASP A 720 16.16 -49.30 24.83
N THR A 721 16.50 -50.57 25.04
CA THR A 721 16.28 -51.64 24.04
C THR A 721 14.80 -51.99 23.83
N SER A 722 13.89 -51.50 24.68
CA SER A 722 12.44 -51.70 24.55
C SER A 722 11.75 -50.56 23.80
N ALA A 723 12.48 -49.49 23.45
CA ALA A 723 11.93 -48.34 22.74
C ALA A 723 11.38 -48.76 21.37
N PRO A 724 10.08 -48.54 21.08
CA PRO A 724 9.47 -49.00 19.82
C PRO A 724 10.04 -48.25 18.62
N ALA A 725 10.25 -48.97 17.51
CA ALA A 725 10.61 -48.37 16.23
C ALA A 725 9.53 -47.39 15.77
N GLY A 726 9.93 -46.24 15.25
CA GLY A 726 9.00 -45.21 14.79
C GLY A 726 9.62 -43.83 14.69
N THR A 727 8.83 -42.88 14.20
CA THR A 727 9.20 -41.45 14.13
C THR A 727 8.37 -40.68 15.14
N TYR A 728 9.05 -39.97 16.05
CA TYR A 728 8.44 -39.24 17.16
C TYR A 728 8.72 -37.75 17.01
N SER A 729 7.68 -36.93 17.10
CA SER A 729 7.81 -35.48 17.11
C SER A 729 8.10 -35.01 18.53
N LEU A 730 9.28 -34.45 18.74
CA LEU A 730 9.71 -33.85 19.99
C LEU A 730 9.34 -32.37 19.99
N THR A 731 8.67 -31.91 21.04
CA THR A 731 8.35 -30.49 21.24
C THR A 731 9.15 -29.96 22.42
N VAL A 732 10.03 -29.01 22.14
CA VAL A 732 10.77 -28.23 23.14
C VAL A 732 9.96 -26.97 23.44
N THR A 733 9.66 -26.75 24.72
CA THR A 733 9.01 -25.52 25.19
C THR A 733 10.01 -24.76 26.06
N GLY A 734 10.18 -23.46 25.80
CA GLY A 734 10.97 -22.57 26.64
C GLY A 734 10.07 -21.57 27.33
N THR A 735 10.34 -21.31 28.61
CA THR A 735 9.56 -20.42 29.47
C THR A 735 10.47 -19.46 30.24
N ALA A 736 10.10 -18.18 30.27
CA ALA A 736 10.74 -17.17 31.10
C ALA A 736 9.68 -16.16 31.56
N GLY A 737 9.37 -16.15 32.86
CA GLY A 737 8.24 -15.37 33.39
C GLY A 737 6.92 -15.79 32.74
N SER A 738 6.24 -14.85 32.08
CA SER A 738 4.99 -15.10 31.34
C SER A 738 5.20 -15.48 29.86
N LEU A 739 6.43 -15.43 29.34
CA LEU A 739 6.74 -15.70 27.94
C LEU A 739 6.95 -17.20 27.72
N THR A 740 6.31 -17.75 26.68
CA THR A 740 6.39 -19.17 26.32
C THR A 740 6.51 -19.33 24.81
N HIS A 741 7.52 -20.07 24.35
CA HIS A 741 7.74 -20.36 22.93
C HIS A 741 8.05 -21.85 22.73
N THR A 742 7.80 -22.37 21.54
CA THR A 742 8.01 -23.79 21.22
C THR A 742 8.80 -23.98 19.93
N ALA A 743 9.63 -25.02 19.88
CA ALA A 743 10.29 -25.49 18.67
C ALA A 743 10.25 -27.03 18.63
N SER A 744 10.28 -27.62 17.44
CA SER A 744 10.12 -29.07 17.27
C SER A 744 11.26 -29.70 16.48
N ALA A 745 11.53 -30.97 16.76
CA ALA A 745 12.46 -31.83 16.02
C ALA A 745 11.92 -33.27 15.98
N THR A 746 12.45 -34.13 15.12
CA THR A 746 12.00 -35.52 14.99
C THR A 746 13.05 -36.53 15.40
N LEU A 747 12.69 -37.44 16.33
CA LEU A 747 13.50 -38.61 16.68
C LEU A 747 13.01 -39.82 15.90
N VAL A 748 13.88 -40.45 15.11
CA VAL A 748 13.62 -41.72 14.44
C VAL A 748 14.31 -42.82 15.23
N ILE A 749 13.53 -43.80 15.70
CA ILE A 749 14.05 -44.99 16.38
C ILE A 749 13.95 -46.18 15.42
N ASN A 750 15.08 -46.83 15.18
CA ASN A 750 15.16 -48.12 14.49
C ASN A 750 15.41 -49.22 15.52
N VAL A 751 14.87 -50.42 15.30
CA VAL A 751 15.27 -51.61 16.09
C VAL A 751 16.38 -52.37 15.33
N PRO A 752 17.32 -53.03 16.02
CA PRO A 752 18.31 -53.88 15.37
C PRO A 752 17.65 -54.96 14.48
N PRO A 753 18.29 -55.37 13.37
CA PRO A 753 17.81 -56.50 12.57
C PRO A 753 17.74 -57.79 13.39
N ASP A 754 16.58 -58.47 13.38
CA ASP A 754 16.37 -59.77 14.04
C ASP A 754 15.30 -60.62 13.30
N PHE A 755 15.04 -61.87 13.68
CA PHE A 755 13.97 -62.71 13.11
C PHE A 755 13.25 -63.55 14.16
N THR A 756 12.05 -64.04 13.85
CA THR A 756 11.36 -65.06 14.66
C THR A 756 11.03 -66.29 13.81
N LEU A 757 10.84 -67.45 14.46
CA LEU A 757 10.49 -68.71 13.80
C LEU A 757 9.08 -69.17 14.15
N GLY A 758 8.35 -69.70 13.17
CA GLY A 758 7.07 -70.38 13.37
C GLY A 758 7.02 -71.71 12.64
N ALA A 759 6.35 -72.72 13.20
CA ALA A 759 6.16 -74.03 12.57
C ALA A 759 4.66 -74.36 12.41
N SER A 760 4.25 -74.83 11.24
CA SER A 760 2.86 -75.16 10.92
C SER A 760 2.73 -76.45 10.07
N PRO A 761 1.77 -77.34 10.38
CA PRO A 761 0.88 -77.29 11.53
C PRO A 761 1.62 -77.59 12.84
N ALA A 762 1.10 -77.15 13.98
CA ALA A 762 1.73 -77.36 15.29
C ALA A 762 1.83 -78.85 15.69
N SER A 763 1.06 -79.75 15.06
CA SER A 763 1.17 -81.19 15.27
C SER A 763 0.80 -82.01 14.04
N ARG A 764 1.46 -83.16 13.86
CA ARG A 764 1.10 -84.19 12.88
C ARG A 764 0.99 -85.55 13.56
N THR A 765 -0.06 -86.31 13.24
CA THR A 765 -0.23 -87.71 13.66
C THR A 765 -0.02 -88.64 12.47
N VAL A 766 0.80 -89.67 12.66
CA VAL A 766 1.24 -90.61 11.62
C VAL A 766 1.40 -92.00 12.21
N GLY A 767 1.25 -93.04 11.39
CA GLY A 767 1.53 -94.42 11.81
C GLY A 767 2.99 -94.82 11.57
N PRO A 768 3.50 -95.88 12.22
CA PRO A 768 4.78 -96.50 11.89
C PRO A 768 4.88 -96.82 10.40
N GLY A 769 6.05 -96.56 9.80
CA GLY A 769 6.30 -96.80 8.37
C GLY A 769 5.77 -95.74 7.40
N ALA A 770 5.27 -94.60 7.90
CA ALA A 770 4.83 -93.48 7.06
C ALA A 770 6.01 -92.84 6.31
N THR A 771 5.91 -92.78 4.99
CA THR A 771 7.04 -92.40 4.11
C THR A 771 7.38 -90.92 4.09
N ALA A 772 6.47 -90.00 4.44
CA ALA A 772 6.79 -88.58 4.69
C ALA A 772 5.63 -87.82 5.38
N THR A 773 5.96 -86.98 6.37
CA THR A 773 5.10 -85.89 6.88
C THR A 773 5.89 -84.59 6.87
N SER A 774 5.24 -83.46 6.58
CA SER A 774 5.91 -82.17 6.49
C SER A 774 5.34 -81.09 7.43
N TYR A 775 6.24 -80.20 7.84
CA TYR A 775 5.96 -78.95 8.55
C TYR A 775 6.53 -77.78 7.75
N SER A 776 5.74 -76.72 7.57
CA SER A 776 6.24 -75.44 7.07
C SER A 776 6.87 -74.67 8.22
N VAL A 777 8.14 -74.30 8.07
CA VAL A 777 8.87 -73.43 8.98
C VAL A 777 8.96 -72.05 8.36
N THR A 778 8.39 -71.06 9.03
CA THR A 778 8.38 -69.65 8.62
C THR A 778 9.45 -68.88 9.38
N ILE A 779 10.17 -68.01 8.67
CA ILE A 779 11.11 -67.04 9.23
C ILE A 779 10.44 -65.69 9.04
N ASN A 780 10.15 -64.99 10.12
CA ASN A 780 9.53 -63.66 10.09
C ASN A 780 10.60 -62.63 10.45
N PRO A 781 11.18 -61.92 9.46
CA PRO A 781 12.18 -60.89 9.72
C PRO A 781 11.59 -59.69 10.46
N THR A 782 12.40 -59.08 11.31
CA THR A 782 12.12 -57.86 12.08
C THR A 782 13.31 -56.91 12.00
N GLY A 783 13.12 -55.61 12.26
CA GLY A 783 14.21 -54.63 12.24
C GLY A 783 14.98 -54.51 10.91
N GLY A 784 14.35 -54.86 9.79
CA GLY A 784 14.98 -54.85 8.46
C GLY A 784 15.92 -56.03 8.19
N PHE A 785 15.85 -57.11 8.96
CA PHE A 785 16.63 -58.31 8.72
C PHE A 785 16.35 -58.93 7.34
N SER A 786 17.40 -59.27 6.60
CA SER A 786 17.32 -59.90 5.28
C SER A 786 18.33 -61.05 5.09
N GLY A 787 18.99 -61.47 6.17
CA GLY A 787 20.01 -62.51 6.14
C GLY A 787 19.42 -63.92 6.01
N PRO A 788 20.17 -64.89 5.44
CA PRO A 788 19.76 -66.29 5.47
C PRO A 788 19.85 -66.86 6.91
N VAL A 789 18.88 -67.68 7.29
CA VAL A 789 18.81 -68.41 8.56
C VAL A 789 19.08 -69.89 8.30
N THR A 790 20.10 -70.42 8.96
CA THR A 790 20.42 -71.86 8.95
C THR A 790 19.57 -72.56 10.00
N LEU A 791 18.77 -73.54 9.58
CA LEU A 791 17.87 -74.29 10.45
C LEU A 791 18.49 -75.62 10.91
N ASP A 792 18.22 -75.99 12.16
CA ASP A 792 18.63 -77.25 12.78
C ASP A 792 17.44 -77.90 13.51
N LEU A 793 17.51 -79.22 13.70
CA LEU A 793 16.42 -80.03 14.25
C LEU A 793 16.89 -80.95 15.36
N ALA A 794 16.19 -80.90 16.50
CA ALA A 794 16.34 -81.83 17.61
C ALA A 794 15.00 -82.46 18.01
N GLY A 795 15.05 -83.54 18.79
CA GLY A 795 13.85 -84.19 19.36
C GLY A 795 13.19 -85.25 18.48
N LEU A 796 13.85 -85.72 17.42
CA LEU A 796 13.39 -86.85 16.62
C LEU A 796 13.44 -88.17 17.42
N PRO A 797 12.43 -89.06 17.30
CA PRO A 797 12.50 -90.41 17.85
C PRO A 797 13.49 -91.30 17.09
N VAL A 798 13.93 -92.38 17.74
CA VAL A 798 14.67 -93.45 17.07
C VAL A 798 13.82 -94.04 15.93
N GLY A 799 14.41 -94.21 14.75
CA GLY A 799 13.71 -94.67 13.53
C GLY A 799 13.08 -93.56 12.68
N ALA A 800 13.19 -92.29 13.09
CA ALA A 800 12.79 -91.14 12.30
C ALA A 800 13.98 -90.31 11.80
N ALA A 801 13.85 -89.71 10.61
CA ALA A 801 14.82 -88.77 10.05
C ALA A 801 14.13 -87.48 9.61
N GLY A 802 14.83 -86.34 9.73
CA GLY A 802 14.30 -85.02 9.37
C GLY A 802 15.25 -84.26 8.46
N SER A 803 14.72 -83.56 7.46
CA SER A 803 15.49 -82.69 6.58
C SER A 803 14.73 -81.41 6.23
N PHE A 804 15.48 -80.31 6.09
CA PHE A 804 14.94 -79.01 5.67
C PHE A 804 15.21 -78.75 4.19
N SER A 805 14.24 -78.18 3.47
CA SER A 805 14.42 -77.73 2.09
C SER A 805 13.59 -76.48 1.80
N PRO A 806 14.19 -75.34 1.42
CA PRO A 806 15.64 -75.06 1.41
C PRO A 806 16.24 -74.89 2.83
N ASN A 807 17.55 -75.08 2.98
CA ASN A 807 18.30 -74.74 4.22
C ASN A 807 19.75 -74.39 3.87
N PRO A 808 20.24 -73.16 4.13
CA PRO A 808 19.57 -72.02 4.78
C PRO A 808 18.35 -71.47 4.02
N ALA A 809 17.49 -70.71 4.71
CA ALA A 809 16.30 -70.07 4.15
C ALA A 809 16.16 -68.60 4.60
N THR A 810 15.46 -67.77 3.82
CA THR A 810 15.25 -66.33 4.16
C THR A 810 13.82 -66.02 4.61
N THR A 811 12.82 -66.76 4.12
CA THR A 811 11.40 -66.53 4.45
C THR A 811 10.68 -67.80 4.92
N ALA A 812 10.97 -68.95 4.32
CA ALA A 812 10.40 -70.22 4.75
C ALA A 812 11.27 -71.41 4.33
N SER A 813 11.13 -72.51 5.08
CA SER A 813 11.68 -73.83 4.79
C SER A 813 10.63 -74.91 5.03
N THR A 814 10.73 -76.04 4.35
CA THR A 814 9.90 -77.23 4.64
C THR A 814 10.73 -78.24 5.41
N LEU A 815 10.30 -78.58 6.63
CA LEU A 815 10.80 -79.73 7.38
C LEU A 815 10.05 -80.99 6.95
N ASN A 816 10.74 -81.91 6.27
CA ASN A 816 10.24 -83.23 5.95
C ASN A 816 10.73 -84.23 7.00
N VAL A 817 9.81 -85.03 7.55
CA VAL A 817 10.11 -86.09 8.52
C VAL A 817 9.66 -87.44 7.95
N THR A 818 10.55 -88.42 7.94
CA THR A 818 10.27 -89.81 7.55
C THR A 818 10.30 -90.71 8.77
N ILE A 819 9.50 -91.78 8.76
CA ILE A 819 9.28 -92.66 9.92
C ILE A 819 9.32 -94.11 9.45
N ASP A 820 10.19 -94.92 10.06
CA ASP A 820 10.24 -96.35 9.78
C ASP A 820 9.22 -97.16 10.60
N SER A 821 9.11 -98.45 10.30
CA SER A 821 8.17 -99.37 10.96
C SER A 821 8.56 -99.75 12.39
N THR A 822 9.75 -99.36 12.86
CA THR A 822 10.28 -99.66 14.20
C THR A 822 10.14 -98.49 15.17
N THR A 823 9.76 -97.31 14.66
CA THR A 823 9.61 -96.09 15.46
C THR A 823 8.56 -96.30 16.55
N PRO A 824 8.91 -96.13 17.85
CA PRO A 824 7.96 -96.34 18.94
C PRO A 824 6.77 -95.38 18.87
N SER A 825 5.61 -95.85 19.31
CA SER A 825 4.43 -95.00 19.46
C SER A 825 4.67 -93.97 20.57
N GLY A 826 4.33 -92.71 20.33
CA GLY A 826 4.57 -91.65 21.31
C GLY A 826 4.28 -90.26 20.77
N ARG A 827 4.46 -89.26 21.64
CA ARG A 827 4.38 -87.84 21.28
C ARG A 827 5.79 -87.25 21.43
N TYR A 828 6.34 -86.76 20.33
CA TYR A 828 7.72 -86.27 20.24
C TYR A 828 7.72 -84.79 19.89
N THR A 829 8.27 -83.97 20.78
CA THR A 829 8.45 -82.54 20.53
C THR A 829 9.69 -82.34 19.67
N LEU A 830 9.47 -81.85 18.46
CA LEU A 830 10.51 -81.42 17.54
C LEU A 830 10.88 -79.98 17.88
N THR A 831 12.16 -79.75 18.21
CA THR A 831 12.71 -78.41 18.42
C THR A 831 13.45 -77.98 17.17
N ILE A 832 12.97 -76.90 16.56
CA ILE A 832 13.56 -76.31 15.36
C ILE A 832 14.30 -75.05 15.80
N SER A 833 15.62 -75.03 15.59
CA SER A 833 16.47 -73.88 15.87
C SER A 833 16.84 -73.20 14.57
N GLY A 834 17.00 -71.87 14.58
CA GLY A 834 17.47 -71.10 13.43
C GLY A 834 18.53 -70.12 13.86
N THR A 835 19.64 -70.08 13.11
CA THR A 835 20.81 -69.26 13.41
C THR A 835 21.20 -68.39 12.22
N SER A 836 21.48 -67.11 12.47
CA SER A 836 22.11 -66.20 11.50
C SER A 836 23.08 -65.27 12.21
N GLY A 837 24.39 -65.45 11.99
CA GLY A 837 25.42 -64.74 12.76
C GLY A 837 25.33 -65.07 14.26
N SER A 838 25.16 -64.05 15.10
CA SER A 838 24.95 -64.17 16.56
C SER A 838 23.50 -64.36 16.98
N LEU A 839 22.53 -64.26 16.06
CA LEU A 839 21.10 -64.40 16.34
C LEU A 839 20.72 -65.88 16.33
N ASN A 840 20.01 -66.32 17.37
CA ASN A 840 19.57 -67.70 17.54
C ASN A 840 18.16 -67.73 18.14
N HIS A 841 17.22 -68.35 17.43
CA HIS A 841 15.82 -68.48 17.85
C HIS A 841 15.33 -69.91 17.69
N THR A 842 14.32 -70.29 18.48
CA THR A 842 13.75 -71.65 18.43
C THR A 842 12.24 -71.63 18.32
N THR A 843 11.67 -72.65 17.68
CA THR A 843 10.24 -72.95 17.66
C THR A 843 10.03 -74.45 17.80
N THR A 844 8.80 -74.89 18.10
CA THR A 844 8.51 -76.32 18.30
C THR A 844 7.32 -76.80 17.49
N ALA A 845 7.34 -78.08 17.14
CA ALA A 845 6.22 -78.79 16.51
C ALA A 845 6.10 -80.20 17.10
N LEU A 846 4.90 -80.80 17.08
CA LEU A 846 4.66 -82.09 17.72
C LEU A 846 4.44 -83.22 16.70
N LEU A 847 5.34 -84.20 16.69
CA LEU A 847 5.15 -85.46 15.96
C LEU A 847 4.49 -86.51 16.86
N VAL A 848 3.33 -87.01 16.44
CA VAL A 848 2.61 -88.08 17.13
C VAL A 848 2.67 -89.36 16.31
N VAL A 849 3.30 -90.40 16.86
CA VAL A 849 3.34 -91.73 16.27
C VAL A 849 2.23 -92.57 16.89
N SER A 850 1.20 -92.83 16.11
CA SER A 850 -0.01 -93.58 16.48
C SER A 850 0.18 -95.09 16.35
N ASP A 851 -0.52 -95.90 17.16
CA ASP A 851 -0.42 -97.36 17.13
C ASP A 851 -1.73 -98.00 17.61
N PHE A 852 -1.86 -99.32 17.51
CA PHE A 852 -2.96 -100.08 18.10
C PHE A 852 -2.45 -101.37 18.75
N ALA A 853 -3.25 -101.94 19.65
CA ALA A 853 -3.08 -103.32 20.10
C ALA A 853 -4.34 -104.14 19.79
N VAL A 854 -4.13 -105.43 19.55
CA VAL A 854 -5.20 -106.40 19.39
C VAL A 854 -5.23 -107.27 20.64
N SER A 855 -6.41 -107.48 21.22
CA SER A 855 -6.63 -108.42 22.32
C SER A 855 -7.89 -109.22 22.05
N ALA A 856 -8.05 -110.38 22.68
CA ALA A 856 -9.23 -111.23 22.46
C ALA A 856 -9.69 -111.88 23.77
N SER A 857 -11.01 -111.98 23.95
CA SER A 857 -11.65 -112.54 25.14
C SER A 857 -12.82 -113.47 24.76
N PRO A 858 -13.02 -114.62 25.43
CA PRO A 858 -12.18 -115.17 26.50
C PRO A 858 -10.80 -115.60 25.96
N THR A 859 -9.76 -115.69 26.81
CA THR A 859 -8.42 -116.13 26.38
C THR A 859 -8.37 -117.62 26.04
N SER A 860 -9.33 -118.40 26.52
CA SER A 860 -9.56 -119.78 26.11
C SER A 860 -11.05 -120.11 26.05
N SER A 861 -11.42 -121.08 25.20
CA SER A 861 -12.77 -121.62 25.14
C SER A 861 -12.75 -123.12 24.88
N THR A 862 -13.61 -123.86 25.56
CA THR A 862 -13.75 -125.32 25.44
C THR A 862 -15.11 -125.67 24.85
N ILE A 863 -15.11 -126.43 23.75
CA ILE A 863 -16.34 -126.83 23.05
C ILE A 863 -16.28 -128.30 22.62
N ALA A 864 -17.44 -128.96 22.49
CA ALA A 864 -17.52 -130.27 21.85
C ALA A 864 -17.38 -130.17 20.32
N ALA A 865 -16.88 -131.22 19.67
CA ALA A 865 -16.81 -131.27 18.20
C ALA A 865 -18.20 -131.08 17.55
N GLY A 866 -18.33 -130.06 16.71
CA GLY A 866 -19.59 -129.65 16.06
C GLY A 866 -20.22 -128.40 16.64
N ALA A 867 -19.76 -127.93 17.80
CA ALA A 867 -20.21 -126.68 18.40
C ALA A 867 -19.47 -125.45 17.84
N ARG A 868 -19.97 -124.28 18.22
CA ARG A 868 -19.47 -122.96 17.82
C ARG A 868 -18.97 -122.22 19.06
N THR A 869 -17.89 -121.47 18.92
CA THR A 869 -17.44 -120.51 19.94
C THR A 869 -17.10 -119.16 19.33
N THR A 870 -17.15 -118.12 20.14
CA THR A 870 -16.79 -116.75 19.75
C THR A 870 -15.66 -116.21 20.62
N TYR A 871 -14.80 -115.41 20.02
CA TYR A 871 -13.84 -114.54 20.70
C TYR A 871 -14.17 -113.10 20.33
N VAL A 872 -14.39 -112.24 21.32
CA VAL A 872 -14.50 -110.80 21.10
C VAL A 872 -13.08 -110.25 21.00
N VAL A 873 -12.71 -109.82 19.79
CA VAL A 873 -11.44 -109.18 19.50
C VAL A 873 -11.59 -107.69 19.68
N THR A 874 -10.82 -107.10 20.59
CA THR A 874 -10.83 -105.67 20.88
C THR A 874 -9.58 -105.02 20.30
N ILE A 875 -9.77 -103.91 19.60
CA ILE A 875 -8.72 -103.06 19.07
C ILE A 875 -8.60 -101.86 19.99
N GLN A 876 -7.47 -101.75 20.68
CA GLN A 876 -7.17 -100.62 21.53
C GLN A 876 -6.29 -99.64 20.77
N SER A 877 -6.80 -98.44 20.51
CA SER A 877 -6.04 -97.36 19.88
C SER A 877 -5.08 -96.68 20.86
N PHE A 878 -3.87 -96.37 20.41
CA PHE A 878 -2.88 -95.57 21.12
C PHE A 878 -2.52 -94.31 20.32
N ASN A 879 -2.26 -93.21 21.03
CA ASN A 879 -1.74 -91.97 20.47
C ASN A 879 -2.52 -91.44 19.25
N GLY A 880 -3.85 -91.49 19.31
CA GLY A 880 -4.74 -90.93 18.28
C GLY A 880 -4.98 -91.83 17.06
N PHE A 881 -4.60 -93.11 17.11
CA PHE A 881 -4.93 -94.05 16.04
C PHE A 881 -6.45 -94.17 15.82
N ASN A 882 -6.90 -93.90 14.60
CA ASN A 882 -8.31 -93.95 14.19
C ASN A 882 -8.55 -94.77 12.92
N GLY A 883 -7.53 -95.51 12.46
CA GLY A 883 -7.61 -96.33 11.26
C GLY A 883 -8.41 -97.62 11.46
N SER A 884 -8.90 -98.21 10.37
CA SER A 884 -9.47 -99.55 10.38
C SER A 884 -8.37 -100.61 10.42
N VAL A 885 -8.53 -101.63 11.26
CA VAL A 885 -7.61 -102.76 11.39
C VAL A 885 -8.22 -103.99 10.70
N THR A 886 -7.51 -104.53 9.71
CA THR A 886 -7.88 -105.76 9.03
C THR A 886 -7.42 -106.95 9.87
N LEU A 887 -8.35 -107.81 10.29
CA LEU A 887 -8.10 -108.96 11.15
C LEU A 887 -7.97 -110.25 10.35
N SER A 888 -7.08 -111.13 10.80
CA SER A 888 -6.88 -112.48 10.29
C SER A 888 -6.61 -113.44 11.45
N VAL A 889 -6.88 -114.73 11.27
CA VAL A 889 -6.59 -115.76 12.26
C VAL A 889 -5.85 -116.93 11.61
N SER A 890 -4.82 -117.42 12.28
CA SER A 890 -4.10 -118.64 11.93
C SER A 890 -4.11 -119.64 13.09
N GLY A 891 -3.72 -120.90 12.83
CA GLY A 891 -3.72 -121.96 13.85
C GLY A 891 -5.06 -122.70 14.04
N LEU A 892 -6.02 -122.53 13.12
CA LEU A 892 -7.32 -123.18 13.20
C LEU A 892 -7.21 -124.72 13.20
N PRO A 893 -8.04 -125.43 13.99
CA PRO A 893 -8.13 -126.88 13.91
C PRO A 893 -8.50 -127.36 12.50
N PRO A 894 -8.03 -128.54 12.07
CA PRO A 894 -8.44 -129.13 10.80
C PRO A 894 -9.97 -129.19 10.67
N ARG A 895 -10.48 -128.72 9.53
CA ARG A 895 -11.93 -128.72 9.20
C ARG A 895 -12.78 -127.77 10.06
N ALA A 896 -12.18 -126.79 10.74
CA ALA A 896 -12.89 -125.65 11.33
C ALA A 896 -12.87 -124.45 10.38
N THR A 897 -13.89 -123.59 10.46
CA THR A 897 -13.95 -122.31 9.74
C THR A 897 -13.98 -121.14 10.72
N ALA A 898 -13.34 -120.03 10.36
CA ALA A 898 -13.36 -118.80 11.14
C ALA A 898 -13.85 -117.62 10.32
N VAL A 899 -14.68 -116.77 10.94
CA VAL A 899 -15.16 -115.52 10.34
C VAL A 899 -15.08 -114.41 11.40
N PHE A 900 -14.56 -113.25 11.01
CA PHE A 900 -14.61 -112.03 11.80
C PHE A 900 -15.79 -111.17 11.33
N ASN A 901 -16.57 -110.62 12.25
CA ASN A 901 -17.63 -109.67 11.93
C ASN A 901 -17.70 -108.54 13.00
N PRO A 902 -17.49 -107.26 12.63
CA PRO A 902 -17.03 -106.76 11.32
C PRO A 902 -15.53 -107.06 11.04
N ASN A 903 -15.10 -107.07 9.77
CA ASN A 903 -13.68 -107.11 9.37
C ASN A 903 -13.49 -106.39 8.02
N PRO A 904 -12.72 -105.30 7.94
CA PRO A 904 -11.94 -104.62 9.00
C PRO A 904 -12.79 -104.08 10.16
N ALA A 905 -12.17 -103.83 11.32
CA ALA A 905 -12.80 -103.24 12.50
C ALA A 905 -11.99 -102.05 13.03
N SER A 906 -12.64 -101.08 13.68
CA SER A 906 -11.98 -99.91 14.29
C SER A 906 -11.93 -99.96 15.83
N SER A 907 -12.77 -100.78 16.46
CA SER A 907 -12.84 -100.89 17.93
C SER A 907 -13.02 -102.33 18.41
N SER A 908 -13.90 -103.11 17.79
CA SER A 908 -14.08 -104.52 18.10
C SER A 908 -14.58 -105.34 16.92
N SER A 909 -14.29 -106.63 16.95
CA SER A 909 -14.76 -107.63 15.99
C SER A 909 -15.08 -108.92 16.73
N THR A 910 -16.12 -109.64 16.33
CA THR A 910 -16.37 -110.99 16.85
C THR A 910 -15.76 -112.02 15.91
N LEU A 911 -14.69 -112.68 16.36
CA LEU A 911 -14.15 -113.88 15.72
C LEU A 911 -15.05 -115.05 16.09
N THR A 912 -15.70 -115.65 15.11
CA THR A 912 -16.49 -116.85 15.33
C THR A 912 -15.87 -118.07 14.67
N ILE A 913 -15.77 -119.15 15.44
CA ILE A 913 -15.21 -120.42 14.99
C ILE A 913 -16.28 -121.50 15.03
N GLN A 914 -16.44 -122.18 13.91
CA GLN A 914 -17.35 -123.30 13.76
C GLN A 914 -16.54 -124.58 13.56
N THR A 915 -16.77 -125.58 14.42
CA THR A 915 -16.20 -126.93 14.27
C THR A 915 -17.23 -127.86 13.60
N LYS A 916 -16.78 -128.98 13.03
CA LYS A 916 -17.63 -129.93 12.30
C LYS A 916 -17.88 -131.19 13.15
N HIS A 917 -19.17 -131.50 13.40
CA HIS A 917 -19.60 -132.60 14.25
C HIS A 917 -18.95 -133.93 13.85
N GLY A 918 -18.31 -134.61 14.80
CA GLY A 918 -17.63 -135.90 14.61
C GLY A 918 -16.44 -135.89 13.64
N ARG A 919 -15.92 -134.72 13.23
CA ARG A 919 -14.81 -134.62 12.25
C ARG A 919 -13.67 -133.69 12.65
N THR A 920 -13.89 -132.74 13.55
CA THR A 920 -12.81 -131.91 14.08
C THR A 920 -12.15 -132.66 15.25
N PRO A 921 -10.83 -132.96 15.22
CA PRO A 921 -10.17 -133.72 16.27
C PRO A 921 -10.22 -133.01 17.63
N ALA A 922 -10.30 -133.81 18.71
CA ALA A 922 -10.09 -133.31 20.07
C ALA A 922 -8.64 -132.84 20.23
N GLY A 923 -8.43 -131.78 21.01
CA GLY A 923 -7.11 -131.20 21.22
C GLY A 923 -7.15 -129.72 21.60
N THR A 924 -5.97 -129.19 21.91
CA THR A 924 -5.75 -127.79 22.26
C THR A 924 -5.08 -127.07 21.11
N TYR A 925 -5.75 -126.07 20.54
CA TYR A 925 -5.29 -125.30 19.38
C TYR A 925 -4.97 -123.87 19.78
N SER A 926 -3.76 -123.41 19.45
CA SER A 926 -3.31 -122.03 19.66
C SER A 926 -3.65 -121.20 18.43
N LEU A 927 -4.54 -120.22 18.60
CA LEU A 927 -5.03 -119.37 17.51
C LEU A 927 -4.34 -118.01 17.59
N VAL A 928 -3.61 -117.64 16.53
CA VAL A 928 -2.96 -116.33 16.42
C VAL A 928 -3.85 -115.40 15.61
N ILE A 929 -4.36 -114.37 16.27
CA ILE A 929 -5.15 -113.31 15.68
C ILE A 929 -4.21 -112.15 15.35
N SER A 930 -4.14 -111.77 14.07
CA SER A 930 -3.30 -110.68 13.58
C SER A 930 -4.18 -109.55 13.06
N GLY A 931 -3.94 -108.33 13.53
CA GLY A 931 -4.53 -107.11 13.00
C GLY A 931 -3.48 -106.29 12.24
N THR A 932 -3.81 -105.88 11.02
CA THR A 932 -2.93 -105.08 10.14
C THR A 932 -3.59 -103.76 9.78
N SER A 933 -2.86 -102.65 9.91
CA SER A 933 -3.27 -101.32 9.45
C SER A 933 -2.04 -100.49 9.08
N GLY A 934 -2.13 -99.66 8.04
CA GLY A 934 -1.06 -98.71 7.70
C GLY A 934 0.33 -99.31 7.42
N GLY A 935 0.42 -100.60 7.04
CA GLY A 935 1.68 -101.27 6.75
C GLY A 935 2.35 -101.96 7.95
N PHE A 936 1.77 -101.91 9.15
CA PHE A 936 2.27 -102.60 10.35
C PHE A 936 1.22 -103.55 10.95
N THR A 937 1.68 -104.60 11.66
CA THR A 937 0.84 -105.71 12.15
C THR A 937 1.04 -105.94 13.64
N ARG A 938 -0.06 -106.19 14.37
CA ARG A 938 -0.10 -106.50 15.80
C ARG A 938 -0.84 -107.80 16.01
N THR A 939 -0.35 -108.64 16.93
CA THR A 939 -0.89 -109.99 17.11
C THR A 939 -1.29 -110.25 18.56
N THR A 940 -2.24 -111.17 18.75
CA THR A 940 -2.63 -111.75 20.04
C THR A 940 -2.97 -113.22 19.86
N THR A 941 -2.91 -113.99 20.94
CA THR A 941 -3.11 -115.45 20.88
C THR A 941 -4.22 -115.88 21.85
N VAL A 942 -5.11 -116.75 21.39
CA VAL A 942 -6.16 -117.38 22.21
C VAL A 942 -6.14 -118.89 22.03
N THR A 943 -6.71 -119.63 22.99
CA THR A 943 -6.67 -121.11 23.00
C THR A 943 -8.05 -121.72 22.79
N LEU A 944 -8.21 -122.56 21.77
CA LEU A 944 -9.42 -123.35 21.55
C LEU A 944 -9.21 -124.80 21.96
N VAL A 945 -9.99 -125.30 22.92
CA VAL A 945 -9.98 -126.70 23.35
C VAL A 945 -11.21 -127.42 22.80
N ILE A 946 -10.99 -128.57 22.17
CA ILE A 946 -12.06 -129.42 21.63
C ILE A 946 -12.11 -130.73 22.42
N THR A 947 -13.26 -131.03 23.03
CA THR A 947 -13.51 -132.24 23.83
C THR A 947 -14.36 -133.27 23.11
#